data_AF-A0A8X7TC45-F1
#
_entry.id   AF-A0A8X7TC45-F1
#
_cell.length_a   1.000
_cell.length_b   1.000
_cell.length_c   1.000
_cell.angle_alpha   90.00
_cell.angle_beta   90.00
_cell.angle_gamma   90.00
#
_symmetry.space_group_name_H-M   'P 1'
#
loop_
_entity.id
_entity.type
_entity.pdbx_description
1 polymer ?
#
loop_
_entity_poly.entity_id
_entity_poly.type
_entity_poly.pdbx_seq_one_letter_code
_entity_poly.pdbx_strand_id
1 'polypeptide(L)'
;MSTEKVATVSGGVDPITSVHSTGSHLDAQDHEVNLDAVLSNPLSLGEVGTTLTDAQKIFVMKRLHFDSLTSFDELPPECTFIFEKIEQMSTEEAVEILKQAIKDHKNDVNIKEHDLELWQELVDYQPSILHQQLQGGEKTESFSDDHKKDKLPEYTSVIEASEVDSIDPSTGKPEIVDWSLQVRLEAVLIAYWAPYPEIRAITLPFDDPTIPAETFRVYLIGIIWTAIGAVINQFFTERQPAISLAVAVVQIFLYPSGLLCEWILPKWKIKLWKNWVIDLNPGPYTYKEQMLATIFCSVSGGGTSYVSSNILMQKSEMFYDNKWVDFGYQVLLILSTNFMGIGLAGLIRKFAVYPVQAVWPIILPGIALNKTLLTKSKKQNINGWKISGYSFFFIVFAASFLYFWVPNYLFQALSYFSWLAWIKPDNQNLAVVTGFIGGLGLNPIPTFDWNMISLNSPLKVPFYNQTNLITGMFIGFFTILGLWYSNYKWTGYMPINSNVIHTNTGESYSVRAVVNDKSLFDNEKYQEIGPPFYSAANLFVYGAFFAIYPFHFVYEFGMQYKQMWHALKGLGSALRNFRESTYEGFNDPHSVMMKVYPEVPEWAYMCILVISIVLAILCVKVYPAETPVWGIFFALGINFVFLIPLTTVAARTGFSFGLNVLVELIVGYAIPGNGLALAFIKALGYNIDGQAQNFVNDLKQGHYAKLPPRATYRVQLLSILVASFIQLAILNFQITGIKNYCEPDNKQKFTCVNGRTFYNASVLWGVIGPKKVFGHLYPILQWCFLIGFLLAFPCIALKRWGPKKLVKTFEPTIVIGGMLNYAPYNLSYFIPGVYVSLAFMWYIRGKYEAWWQKYNYLLSCGLDAGVAFSSIIIFFAVMYHEKDINWWGNTVMYNGYDGGMTGWLNATESAPDGYFGPRKGHYP
;
A
#
# COMPACT_ATOMS: atom_id res chain seq x y z
N MET A 1 21.48 -61.23 25.09
CA MET A 1 20.65 -60.56 26.12
C MET A 1 21.56 -59.58 26.82
N SER A 2 21.63 -58.35 26.32
CA SER A 2 22.47 -57.27 26.86
C SER A 2 21.75 -55.97 26.56
N THR A 3 21.31 -55.35 27.64
CA THR A 3 20.59 -54.09 27.74
C THR A 3 21.45 -52.92 27.27
N GLU A 4 20.98 -52.18 26.27
CA GLU A 4 21.49 -50.85 25.94
C GLU A 4 20.48 -49.81 26.44
N LYS A 5 20.92 -49.02 27.43
CA LYS A 5 20.16 -47.93 28.05
C LYS A 5 19.98 -46.80 27.05
N VAL A 6 18.73 -46.49 26.72
CA VAL A 6 18.36 -45.22 26.07
C VAL A 6 18.58 -44.10 27.08
N ALA A 7 19.56 -43.25 26.83
CA ALA A 7 19.77 -42.02 27.59
C ALA A 7 18.68 -41.01 27.21
N THR A 8 17.71 -40.82 28.10
CA THR A 8 16.82 -39.65 28.11
C THR A 8 17.64 -38.43 28.48
N VAL A 9 17.96 -37.59 27.49
CA VAL A 9 18.47 -36.23 27.75
C VAL A 9 17.27 -35.35 28.09
N SER A 10 16.96 -35.26 29.38
CA SER A 10 16.15 -34.18 29.95
C SER A 10 17.04 -32.95 30.11
N GLY A 11 17.21 -32.19 29.02
CA GLY A 11 17.80 -30.85 29.08
C GLY A 11 16.69 -29.82 29.18
N GLY A 12 16.29 -29.48 30.42
CA GLY A 12 15.51 -28.27 30.65
C GLY A 12 16.42 -27.08 30.36
N VAL A 13 16.13 -26.34 29.30
CA VAL A 13 16.74 -25.04 29.05
C VAL A 13 16.01 -24.05 29.95
N ASP A 14 16.73 -23.41 30.87
CA ASP A 14 16.18 -22.30 31.66
C ASP A 14 15.72 -21.21 30.66
N PRO A 15 14.50 -20.66 30.77
CA PRO A 15 14.05 -19.61 29.86
C PRO A 15 14.99 -18.38 29.84
N ILE A 16 15.69 -18.11 30.96
CA ILE A 16 16.74 -17.07 31.08
C ILE A 16 17.94 -17.36 30.17
N THR A 17 18.23 -18.63 29.86
CA THR A 17 19.31 -19.02 28.92
C THR A 17 18.88 -19.06 27.45
N SER A 18 17.60 -18.81 27.15
CA SER A 18 17.06 -18.82 25.78
C SER A 18 17.08 -17.46 25.09
N VAL A 19 17.32 -16.39 25.85
CA VAL A 19 17.58 -15.03 25.37
C VAL A 19 19.08 -14.81 25.45
N HIS A 20 19.73 -14.66 24.30
CA HIS A 20 21.16 -14.41 24.27
C HIS A 20 21.43 -12.92 24.53
N SER A 21 22.42 -12.63 25.39
CA SER A 21 22.95 -11.29 25.60
C SER A 21 24.43 -11.27 25.18
N THR A 22 24.70 -10.67 24.04
CA THR A 22 26.05 -10.50 23.46
C THR A 22 26.61 -9.09 23.68
N GLY A 23 25.84 -8.22 24.37
CA GLY A 23 26.28 -6.93 24.86
C GLY A 23 26.13 -5.77 23.86
N SER A 24 25.46 -5.98 22.72
CA SER A 24 25.14 -4.90 21.77
C SER A 24 23.87 -5.20 20.98
N HIS A 25 22.95 -4.24 20.96
CA HIS A 25 21.73 -4.30 20.14
C HIS A 25 21.99 -4.36 18.62
N LEU A 26 23.23 -4.17 18.18
CA LEU A 26 23.61 -4.26 16.76
C LEU A 26 24.02 -5.67 16.33
N ASP A 27 24.25 -6.58 17.28
CA ASP A 27 24.51 -7.98 17.01
C ASP A 27 23.18 -8.72 16.80
N ALA A 28 23.09 -9.53 15.74
CA ALA A 28 21.87 -10.27 15.43
C ALA A 28 21.55 -11.32 16.49
N GLN A 29 22.57 -11.92 17.13
CA GLN A 29 22.38 -12.92 18.19
C GLN A 29 21.64 -12.34 19.39
N ASP A 30 21.74 -11.04 19.63
CA ASP A 30 21.07 -10.36 20.75
C ASP A 30 19.54 -10.26 20.57
N HIS A 31 19.05 -10.50 19.35
CA HIS A 31 17.63 -10.52 18.98
C HIS A 31 17.09 -11.94 18.76
N GLU A 32 17.93 -12.96 18.90
CA GLU A 32 17.54 -14.35 18.69
C GLU A 32 16.92 -14.96 19.96
N VAL A 33 15.79 -15.62 19.79
CA VAL A 33 15.09 -16.34 20.87
C VAL A 33 14.71 -17.73 20.39
N ASN A 34 14.91 -18.74 21.24
CA ASN A 34 14.32 -20.06 21.02
C ASN A 34 12.87 -20.06 21.51
N LEU A 35 11.93 -19.91 20.57
CA LEU A 35 10.52 -19.70 20.92
C LEU A 35 9.90 -20.94 21.57
N ASP A 36 10.30 -22.14 21.16
CA ASP A 36 9.82 -23.40 21.74
C ASP A 36 10.23 -23.53 23.21
N ALA A 37 11.46 -23.10 23.56
CA ALA A 37 11.93 -23.09 24.93
C ALA A 37 11.15 -22.10 25.81
N VAL A 38 10.96 -20.87 25.33
CA VAL A 38 10.21 -19.82 26.05
C VAL A 38 8.75 -20.20 26.24
N LEU A 39 8.10 -20.75 25.22
CA LEU A 39 6.70 -21.16 25.30
C LEU A 39 6.48 -22.39 26.19
N SER A 40 7.50 -23.24 26.35
CA SER A 40 7.43 -24.43 27.21
C SER A 40 7.57 -24.10 28.69
N ASN A 41 8.30 -23.04 29.03
CA ASN A 41 8.54 -22.57 30.40
C ASN A 41 8.22 -21.07 30.51
N PRO A 42 6.93 -20.67 30.52
CA PRO A 42 6.55 -19.26 30.60
C PRO A 42 6.93 -18.67 31.97
N LEU A 43 7.45 -17.44 31.96
CA LEU A 43 7.81 -16.71 33.18
C LEU A 43 6.64 -15.85 33.68
N SER A 44 6.50 -15.75 35.00
CA SER A 44 5.57 -14.84 35.68
C SER A 44 6.15 -13.45 35.86
N LEU A 45 5.31 -12.45 36.14
CA LEU A 45 5.76 -11.07 36.40
C LEU A 45 6.76 -10.96 37.58
N GLY A 46 6.68 -11.87 38.55
CA GLY A 46 7.63 -11.92 39.66
C GLY A 46 9.03 -12.41 39.26
N GLU A 47 9.12 -13.26 38.23
CA GLU A 47 10.36 -13.91 37.80
C GLU A 47 11.13 -13.13 36.73
N VAL A 48 10.49 -12.14 36.10
CA VAL A 48 11.13 -11.25 35.10
C VAL A 48 11.40 -9.88 35.72
N GLY A 49 12.46 -9.20 35.29
CA GLY A 49 12.74 -7.85 35.76
C GLY A 49 13.07 -7.83 37.26
N THR A 50 13.86 -8.80 37.74
CA THR A 50 14.11 -9.01 39.18
C THR A 50 14.73 -7.80 39.89
N THR A 51 15.37 -6.90 39.14
CA THR A 51 15.93 -5.63 39.63
C THR A 51 14.90 -4.49 39.69
N LEU A 52 13.74 -4.65 39.06
CA LEU A 52 12.67 -3.65 38.99
C LEU A 52 11.63 -3.85 40.10
N THR A 53 11.09 -2.75 40.62
CA THR A 53 9.97 -2.78 41.57
C THR A 53 8.65 -3.13 40.87
N ASP A 54 7.65 -3.59 41.62
CA ASP A 54 6.32 -3.90 41.05
C ASP A 54 5.69 -2.69 40.35
N ALA A 55 5.86 -1.48 40.91
CA ALA A 55 5.36 -0.25 40.29
C ALA A 55 6.05 0.04 38.95
N GLN A 56 7.37 -0.14 38.87
CA GLN A 56 8.14 -0.02 37.62
C GLN A 56 7.72 -1.08 36.59
N LYS A 57 7.46 -2.32 37.02
CA LYS A 57 6.95 -3.38 36.14
C LYS A 57 5.57 -3.03 35.57
N ILE A 58 4.66 -2.54 36.40
CA ILE A 58 3.33 -2.10 35.96
C ILE A 58 3.44 -0.93 34.97
N PHE A 59 4.35 0.02 35.22
CA PHE A 59 4.62 1.13 34.31
C PHE A 59 5.05 0.64 32.92
N VAL A 60 6.02 -0.28 32.85
CA VAL A 60 6.46 -0.89 31.59
C VAL A 60 5.30 -1.60 30.90
N MET A 61 4.53 -2.43 31.63
CA MET A 61 3.39 -3.15 31.07
C MET A 61 2.34 -2.23 30.47
N LYS A 62 2.09 -1.07 31.08
CA LYS A 62 1.16 -0.07 30.58
C LYS A 62 1.65 0.60 29.29
N ARG A 63 2.95 0.92 29.20
CA ARG A 63 3.56 1.44 27.97
C ARG A 63 3.55 0.43 26.82
N LEU A 64 3.61 -0.87 27.14
CA LEU A 64 3.50 -1.96 26.18
C LEU A 64 2.04 -2.40 25.90
N HIS A 65 1.05 -1.84 26.60
CA HIS A 65 -0.37 -2.24 26.56
C HIS A 65 -0.68 -3.69 26.98
N PHE A 66 0.14 -4.26 27.86
CA PHE A 66 -0.07 -5.59 28.46
C PHE A 66 -0.58 -5.53 29.91
N ASP A 67 -0.82 -4.34 30.47
CA ASP A 67 -1.46 -4.11 31.77
C ASP A 67 -2.86 -4.72 31.88
N SER A 68 -3.51 -4.97 30.74
CA SER A 68 -4.85 -5.55 30.64
C SER A 68 -4.90 -7.09 30.59
N LEU A 69 -3.78 -7.80 30.82
CA LEU A 69 -3.76 -9.27 30.86
C LEU A 69 -4.66 -9.82 31.97
N THR A 70 -5.30 -10.97 31.73
CA THR A 70 -6.18 -11.60 32.72
C THR A 70 -5.43 -12.37 33.81
N SER A 71 -4.18 -12.74 33.57
CA SER A 71 -3.25 -13.37 34.51
C SER A 71 -1.83 -12.91 34.19
N PHE A 72 -1.03 -12.72 35.23
CA PHE A 72 0.40 -12.36 35.15
C PHE A 72 1.32 -13.54 35.49
N ASP A 73 0.74 -14.74 35.63
CA ASP A 73 1.47 -15.97 35.93
C ASP A 73 2.25 -16.48 34.72
N GLU A 74 1.74 -16.21 33.52
CA GLU A 74 2.37 -16.55 32.25
C GLU A 74 2.42 -15.32 31.35
N LEU A 75 3.54 -14.59 31.40
CA LEU A 75 3.73 -13.42 30.55
C LEU A 75 3.88 -13.81 29.07
N PRO A 76 3.43 -12.94 28.14
CA PRO A 76 3.76 -13.07 26.73
C PRO A 76 5.29 -13.00 26.53
N PRO A 77 5.87 -13.80 25.62
CA PRO A 77 7.31 -13.79 25.33
C PRO A 77 7.86 -12.40 25.01
N GLU A 78 7.05 -11.55 24.37
CA GLU A 78 7.41 -10.17 24.02
C GLU A 78 7.66 -9.31 25.27
N CYS A 79 6.85 -9.48 26.31
CA CYS A 79 7.06 -8.78 27.58
C CYS A 79 8.34 -9.26 28.25
N THR A 80 8.52 -10.57 28.32
CA THR A 80 9.69 -11.18 28.96
C THR A 80 10.98 -10.68 28.34
N PHE A 81 11.05 -10.69 27.01
CA PHE A 81 12.21 -10.20 26.26
C PHE A 81 12.48 -8.72 26.51
N ILE A 82 11.46 -7.87 26.49
CA ILE A 82 11.62 -6.42 26.72
C ILE A 82 12.11 -6.13 28.13
N PHE A 83 11.57 -6.79 29.15
CA PHE A 83 12.03 -6.62 30.53
C PHE A 83 13.50 -6.99 30.68
N GLU A 84 13.92 -8.12 30.11
CA GLU A 84 15.32 -8.55 30.17
C GLU A 84 16.26 -7.54 29.49
N LYS A 85 15.89 -7.01 28.32
CA LYS A 85 16.68 -5.98 27.64
C LYS A 85 16.72 -4.65 28.40
N ILE A 86 15.66 -4.29 29.14
CA ILE A 86 15.68 -3.11 30.02
C ILE A 86 16.69 -3.30 31.18
N GLU A 87 16.78 -4.50 31.75
CA GLU A 87 17.75 -4.79 32.82
C GLU A 87 19.19 -4.77 32.31
N GLN A 88 19.41 -5.24 31.07
CA GLN A 88 20.75 -5.31 30.46
C GLN A 88 21.24 -3.96 29.91
N MET A 89 20.33 -3.06 29.52
CA MET A 89 20.69 -1.78 28.90
C MET A 89 21.20 -0.77 29.92
N SER A 90 22.37 -0.17 29.64
CA SER A 90 22.90 0.95 30.42
C SER A 90 22.17 2.26 30.09
N THR A 91 22.15 3.20 31.04
CA THR A 91 21.56 4.53 30.81
C THR A 91 22.35 5.34 29.78
N GLU A 92 23.68 5.17 29.71
CA GLU A 92 24.52 5.83 28.72
C GLU A 92 24.21 5.36 27.29
N GLU A 93 24.11 4.04 27.09
CA GLU A 93 23.72 3.47 25.80
C GLU A 93 22.31 3.93 25.40
N ALA A 94 21.36 3.91 26.36
CA ALA A 94 20.00 4.34 26.13
C ALA A 94 19.91 5.79 25.62
N VAL A 95 20.68 6.70 26.22
CA VAL A 95 20.72 8.10 25.78
C VAL A 95 21.27 8.25 24.35
N GLU A 96 22.32 7.51 23.99
CA GLU A 96 22.88 7.58 22.64
C GLU A 96 21.91 7.05 21.58
N ILE A 97 21.17 5.98 21.89
CA ILE A 97 20.08 5.46 21.04
C ILE A 97 19.01 6.55 20.85
N LEU A 98 18.56 7.21 21.92
CA LEU A 98 17.55 8.26 21.84
C LEU A 98 18.03 9.48 21.05
N LYS A 99 19.28 9.93 21.23
CA LYS A 99 19.87 11.03 20.45
C LYS A 99 19.84 10.72 18.96
N GLN A 100 20.20 9.50 18.59
CA GLN A 100 20.18 9.06 17.19
C GLN A 100 18.73 8.96 16.66
N ALA A 101 17.80 8.43 17.46
CA ALA A 101 16.37 8.37 17.09
C ALA A 101 15.75 9.76 16.86
N ILE A 102 16.04 10.74 17.73
CA ILE A 102 15.58 12.13 17.56
C ILE A 102 16.08 12.71 16.24
N LYS A 103 17.34 12.45 15.89
CA LYS A 103 17.96 12.91 14.64
C LYS A 103 17.30 12.27 13.42
N ASP A 104 17.03 10.97 13.49
CA ASP A 104 16.45 10.20 12.39
C ASP A 104 14.96 10.51 12.20
N HIS A 105 14.21 10.79 13.27
CA HIS A 105 12.75 11.01 13.21
C HIS A 105 12.30 12.47 13.30
N LYS A 106 13.23 13.44 13.36
CA LYS A 106 12.91 14.88 13.47
C LYS A 106 11.86 15.39 12.48
N ASN A 107 11.88 14.91 11.24
CA ASN A 107 10.98 15.31 10.17
C ASN A 107 10.00 14.20 9.78
N ASP A 108 9.87 13.16 10.60
CA ASP A 108 9.01 12.03 10.35
C ASP A 108 7.57 12.33 10.79
N VAL A 109 6.65 12.23 9.84
CA VAL A 109 5.23 12.51 10.04
C VAL A 109 4.50 11.36 10.74
N ASN A 110 5.09 10.17 10.77
CA ASN A 110 4.48 8.97 11.34
C ASN A 110 4.76 8.83 12.85
N ILE A 111 5.77 9.54 13.39
CA ILE A 111 6.04 9.62 14.83
C ILE A 111 5.18 10.71 15.47
N LYS A 112 4.49 10.37 16.58
CA LYS A 112 3.69 11.32 17.35
C LYS A 112 4.58 12.41 17.93
N GLU A 113 4.11 13.65 17.95
CA GLU A 113 4.89 14.77 18.49
C GLU A 113 5.24 14.56 19.96
N HIS A 114 4.30 14.04 20.74
CA HIS A 114 4.47 13.74 22.16
C HIS A 114 5.60 12.73 22.43
N ASP A 115 5.73 11.67 21.62
CA ASP A 115 6.82 10.69 21.81
C ASP A 115 8.18 11.34 21.51
N LEU A 116 8.25 12.21 20.50
CA LEU A 116 9.49 12.93 20.16
C LEU A 116 9.85 13.99 21.21
N GLU A 117 8.86 14.69 21.75
CA GLU A 117 9.02 15.62 22.88
C GLU A 117 9.53 14.87 24.13
N LEU A 118 8.96 13.71 24.45
CA LEU A 118 9.42 12.86 25.54
C LEU A 118 10.88 12.45 25.37
N TRP A 119 11.28 11.96 24.18
CA TRP A 119 12.67 11.57 23.94
C TRP A 119 13.63 12.76 24.10
N GLN A 120 13.23 13.94 23.64
CA GLN A 120 14.02 15.16 23.80
C GLN A 120 14.15 15.55 25.28
N GLU A 121 13.05 15.52 26.04
CA GLU A 121 13.04 15.81 27.46
C GLU A 121 13.91 14.81 28.25
N LEU A 122 13.86 13.51 27.93
CA LEU A 122 14.69 12.48 28.56
C LEU A 122 16.19 12.70 28.30
N VAL A 123 16.57 13.10 27.09
CA VAL A 123 17.97 13.40 26.76
C VAL A 123 18.45 14.69 27.44
N ASP A 124 17.60 15.72 27.48
CA ASP A 124 17.92 17.02 28.08
C ASP A 124 17.94 16.97 29.63
N TYR A 125 17.27 15.98 30.23
CA TYR A 125 17.30 15.72 31.67
C TYR A 125 18.66 15.14 32.15
N GLN A 126 19.43 14.46 31.31
CA GLN A 126 20.75 13.94 31.69
C GLN A 126 21.74 15.05 32.13
N PRO A 127 21.89 16.17 31.40
CA PRO A 127 22.69 17.32 31.83
C PRO A 127 22.30 17.91 33.19
N SER A 128 21.01 17.93 33.55
CA SER A 128 20.56 18.54 34.82
C SER A 128 21.01 17.71 36.03
N ILE A 129 20.92 16.37 35.95
CA ILE A 129 21.45 15.45 36.96
C ILE A 129 22.96 15.65 37.15
N LEU A 130 23.72 15.68 36.04
CA LEU A 130 25.17 15.89 36.08
C LEU A 130 25.55 17.25 36.71
N HIS A 131 24.80 18.32 36.40
CA HIS A 131 25.00 19.63 37.02
C HIS A 131 24.65 19.64 38.52
N GLN A 132 23.60 18.94 38.93
CA GLN A 132 23.19 18.86 40.34
C GLN A 132 24.18 18.04 41.17
N GLN A 133 24.75 16.96 40.60
CA GLN A 133 25.83 16.18 41.21
C GLN A 133 27.12 17.00 41.38
N LEU A 134 27.46 17.86 40.42
CA LEU A 134 28.64 18.75 40.50
C LEU A 134 28.46 19.90 41.50
N GLN A 135 27.24 20.41 41.71
CA GLN A 135 26.96 21.46 42.71
C GLN A 135 26.78 20.93 44.14
N GLY A 136 26.55 19.63 44.33
CA GLY A 136 26.46 18.99 45.65
C GLY A 136 27.81 18.78 46.36
N GLY A 137 28.94 19.13 45.72
CA GLY A 137 30.30 18.92 46.25
C GLY A 137 30.94 20.10 46.99
N GLU A 138 30.31 21.27 47.05
CA GLU A 138 30.90 22.46 47.69
C GLU A 138 29.91 23.16 48.64
N LYS A 139 29.87 22.70 49.89
CA LYS A 139 29.58 23.56 51.05
C LYS A 139 30.52 23.23 52.20
N THR A 140 31.59 23.99 52.29
CA THR A 140 32.45 24.14 53.45
C THR A 140 31.71 24.94 54.52
N GLU A 141 31.47 24.38 55.72
CA GLU A 141 31.68 25.05 57.03
C GLU A 141 31.40 24.14 58.25
N SER A 142 32.46 24.00 59.07
CA SER A 142 32.59 23.71 60.52
C SER A 142 32.00 22.44 61.20
N PHE A 143 32.92 21.52 61.54
CA PHE A 143 33.10 20.74 62.81
C PHE A 143 31.91 20.41 63.73
N SER A 144 31.61 19.11 63.89
CA SER A 144 31.97 18.30 65.09
C SER A 144 31.57 16.82 64.92
N ASP A 145 32.39 15.92 65.47
CA ASP A 145 32.31 14.45 65.44
C ASP A 145 30.93 13.83 65.72
N ASP A 146 30.51 12.87 64.88
CA ASP A 146 30.11 11.54 65.36
C ASP A 146 29.92 10.53 64.21
N HIS A 147 30.18 9.26 64.52
CA HIS A 147 30.21 8.11 63.63
C HIS A 147 28.95 7.90 62.75
N LYS A 148 29.14 7.71 61.44
CA LYS A 148 28.45 6.69 60.61
C LYS A 148 29.10 6.55 59.23
N LYS A 149 29.42 5.32 58.82
CA LYS A 149 29.69 4.96 57.43
C LYS A 149 28.36 5.01 56.68
N ASP A 150 28.00 6.16 56.12
CA ASP A 150 26.88 6.24 55.19
C ASP A 150 27.39 5.97 53.77
N LYS A 151 26.76 4.96 53.15
CA LYS A 151 26.89 4.63 51.74
C LYS A 151 26.43 5.84 50.91
N LEU A 152 27.04 6.00 49.74
CA LEU A 152 26.54 6.85 48.65
C LEU A 152 25.01 6.68 48.50
N PRO A 153 24.22 7.76 48.33
CA PRO A 153 22.82 7.61 48.02
C PRO A 153 22.67 7.05 46.60
N GLU A 154 22.21 5.82 46.51
CA GLU A 154 21.53 5.29 45.34
C GLU A 154 20.26 6.14 45.16
N TYR A 155 20.28 7.10 44.23
CA TYR A 155 19.10 7.90 43.89
C TYR A 155 18.16 7.05 43.03
N THR A 156 17.44 6.14 43.68
CA THR A 156 16.27 5.46 43.12
C THR A 156 15.07 6.38 43.36
N SER A 157 14.65 7.15 42.35
CA SER A 157 13.32 7.76 42.38
C SER A 157 12.30 6.63 42.30
N VAL A 158 11.79 6.19 43.45
CA VAL A 158 10.82 5.10 43.54
C VAL A 158 9.48 5.60 43.02
N ILE A 159 9.01 5.07 41.88
CA ILE A 159 7.66 5.33 41.36
C ILE A 159 6.65 4.92 42.45
N GLU A 160 5.92 5.88 43.02
CA GLU A 160 4.79 5.57 43.90
C GLU A 160 3.61 5.03 43.08
N ALA A 161 2.77 4.16 43.66
CA ALA A 161 1.65 3.55 42.95
C ALA A 161 0.64 4.57 42.37
N SER A 162 0.64 5.81 42.88
CA SER A 162 -0.15 6.94 42.39
C SER A 162 0.44 7.65 41.17
N GLU A 163 1.72 7.45 40.84
CA GLU A 163 2.46 8.12 39.75
C GLU A 163 2.59 7.25 38.49
N VAL A 164 1.88 6.11 38.45
CA VAL A 164 1.85 5.19 37.30
C VAL A 164 1.14 5.80 36.08
N ASP A 165 0.45 6.93 36.24
CA ASP A 165 -0.05 7.76 35.14
C ASP A 165 1.04 8.72 34.67
N SER A 166 1.76 8.31 33.62
CA SER A 166 2.85 9.06 32.98
C SER A 166 2.40 10.32 32.23
N ILE A 167 1.17 10.80 32.43
CA ILE A 167 0.58 11.92 31.68
C ILE A 167 -0.02 12.88 32.70
N ASP A 168 0.52 14.09 32.77
CA ASP A 168 -0.06 15.16 33.57
C ASP A 168 -1.48 15.48 33.05
N PRO A 169 -2.53 15.30 33.86
CA PRO A 169 -3.92 15.56 33.45
C PRO A 169 -4.20 17.02 33.07
N SER A 170 -3.35 17.96 33.51
CA SER A 170 -3.52 19.40 33.31
C SER A 170 -2.83 19.92 32.05
N THR A 171 -1.71 19.32 31.64
CA THR A 171 -0.93 19.73 30.46
C THR A 171 -0.95 18.72 29.31
N GLY A 172 -1.33 17.47 29.57
CA GLY A 172 -1.30 16.37 28.60
C GLY A 172 0.11 15.96 28.18
N LYS A 173 1.14 16.40 28.92
CA LYS A 173 2.55 16.11 28.67
C LYS A 173 3.02 14.87 29.45
N PRO A 174 4.04 14.16 28.94
CA PRO A 174 4.56 13.01 29.64
C PRO A 174 5.43 13.51 30.80
N GLU A 175 5.19 13.01 32.00
CA GLU A 175 5.98 13.39 33.17
C GLU A 175 7.13 12.39 33.39
N ILE A 176 8.33 12.90 33.65
CA ILE A 176 9.50 12.08 33.98
C ILE A 176 9.40 11.68 35.46
N VAL A 177 8.80 10.52 35.71
CA VAL A 177 8.61 9.97 37.07
C VAL A 177 9.85 9.18 37.52
N ASP A 178 10.43 8.40 36.60
CA ASP A 178 11.70 7.68 36.81
C ASP A 178 12.52 7.77 35.54
N TRP A 179 13.51 8.66 35.56
CA TRP A 179 14.34 8.93 34.40
C TRP A 179 15.11 7.68 33.94
N SER A 180 15.70 6.92 34.87
CA SER A 180 16.53 5.75 34.56
C SER A 180 15.71 4.63 33.91
N LEU A 181 14.49 4.40 34.38
CA LEU A 181 13.60 3.42 33.77
C LEU A 181 13.08 3.90 32.42
N GLN A 182 12.57 5.13 32.34
CA GLN A 182 11.93 5.64 31.12
C GLN A 182 12.92 5.77 29.96
N VAL A 183 14.15 6.23 30.23
CA VAL A 183 15.21 6.34 29.20
C VAL A 183 15.54 4.96 28.61
N ARG A 184 15.69 3.94 29.47
CA ARG A 184 15.99 2.57 29.05
C ARG A 184 14.80 1.93 28.33
N LEU A 185 13.58 2.15 28.81
CA LEU A 185 12.36 1.63 28.18
C LEU A 185 12.19 2.15 26.75
N GLU A 186 12.27 3.46 26.54
CA GLU A 186 12.12 4.05 25.21
C GLU A 186 13.28 3.64 24.28
N ALA A 187 14.51 3.59 24.79
CA ALA A 187 15.66 3.11 24.02
C ALA A 187 15.54 1.63 23.63
N VAL A 188 15.10 0.75 24.54
CA VAL A 188 14.85 -0.68 24.24
C VAL A 188 13.77 -0.84 23.17
N LEU A 189 12.68 -0.06 23.26
CA LEU A 189 11.62 -0.09 22.26
C LEU A 189 12.13 0.28 20.85
N ILE A 190 13.03 1.24 20.76
CA ILE A 190 13.64 1.69 19.49
C ILE A 190 14.66 0.67 18.99
N ALA A 191 15.53 0.18 19.88
CA ALA A 191 16.66 -0.66 19.53
C ALA A 191 16.29 -2.11 19.21
N TYR A 192 15.22 -2.64 19.84
CA TYR A 192 14.83 -4.05 19.71
C TYR A 192 13.47 -4.28 19.05
N TRP A 193 12.56 -3.30 19.04
CA TRP A 193 11.21 -3.51 18.50
C TRP A 193 10.88 -2.62 17.30
N ALA A 194 10.37 -1.43 17.57
CA ALA A 194 10.10 -0.38 16.60
C ALA A 194 9.65 0.90 17.33
N PRO A 195 10.04 2.09 16.84
CA PRO A 195 9.54 3.36 17.38
C PRO A 195 8.04 3.59 17.08
N TYR A 196 7.50 2.89 16.06
CA TYR A 196 6.12 3.07 15.60
C TYR A 196 5.16 2.08 16.27
N PRO A 197 4.13 2.56 16.98
CA PRO A 197 3.07 1.69 17.52
C PRO A 197 2.40 0.81 16.46
N GLU A 198 2.26 1.31 15.23
CA GLU A 198 1.66 0.59 14.10
C GLU A 198 2.45 -0.67 13.74
N ILE A 199 3.79 -0.58 13.81
CA ILE A 199 4.69 -1.70 13.52
C ILE A 199 4.77 -2.63 14.72
N ARG A 200 4.79 -2.09 15.95
CA ARG A 200 4.79 -2.92 17.17
C ARG A 200 3.55 -3.81 17.26
N ALA A 201 2.38 -3.30 16.86
CA ALA A 201 1.12 -4.06 16.84
C ALA A 201 1.21 -5.35 15.99
N ILE A 202 2.05 -5.37 14.96
CA ILE A 202 2.09 -6.45 13.96
C ILE A 202 3.39 -7.27 13.96
N THR A 203 4.44 -6.81 14.63
CA THR A 203 5.75 -7.47 14.68
C THR A 203 6.04 -8.07 16.06
N LEU A 204 7.17 -8.77 16.18
CA LEU A 204 7.74 -9.22 17.44
C LEU A 204 9.09 -8.52 17.67
N PRO A 205 9.53 -8.31 18.93
CA PRO A 205 10.80 -7.68 19.25
C PRO A 205 12.02 -8.61 19.08
N PHE A 206 11.80 -9.85 18.65
CA PHE A 206 12.82 -10.88 18.46
C PHE A 206 12.51 -11.73 17.23
N ASP A 207 13.46 -12.57 16.84
CA ASP A 207 13.28 -13.60 15.82
C ASP A 207 13.76 -14.97 16.29
N ASP A 208 13.16 -16.02 15.74
CA ASP A 208 13.64 -17.40 15.87
C ASP A 208 14.03 -17.91 14.46
N PRO A 209 15.34 -17.93 14.13
CA PRO A 209 15.83 -18.39 12.83
C PRO A 209 15.62 -19.89 12.57
N THR A 210 15.31 -20.69 13.59
CA THR A 210 15.14 -22.13 13.48
C THR A 210 13.76 -22.53 12.95
N ILE A 211 12.77 -21.64 13.06
CA ILE A 211 11.40 -21.86 12.59
C ILE A 211 11.40 -22.06 11.05
N PRO A 212 10.89 -23.19 10.54
CA PRO A 212 10.78 -23.42 9.10
C PRO A 212 9.92 -22.35 8.42
N ALA A 213 10.44 -21.77 7.33
CA ALA A 213 9.74 -20.77 6.52
C ALA A 213 9.49 -21.26 5.08
N GLU A 214 10.53 -21.77 4.41
CA GLU A 214 10.44 -22.25 3.03
C GLU A 214 10.31 -23.78 2.98
N THR A 215 9.09 -24.26 2.77
CA THR A 215 8.78 -25.69 2.74
C THR A 215 8.05 -26.07 1.46
N PHE A 216 7.95 -27.36 1.16
CA PHE A 216 7.16 -27.84 0.01
C PHE A 216 5.68 -27.39 0.09
N ARG A 217 5.12 -27.29 1.30
CA ARG A 217 3.74 -26.85 1.55
C ARG A 217 3.49 -25.44 0.99
N VAL A 218 4.44 -24.53 1.21
CA VAL A 218 4.35 -23.15 0.72
C VAL A 218 4.23 -23.11 -0.81
N TYR A 219 5.05 -23.90 -1.52
CA TYR A 219 5.00 -23.97 -2.97
C TYR A 219 3.70 -24.60 -3.47
N LEU A 220 3.26 -25.72 -2.87
CA LEU A 220 2.03 -26.41 -3.27
C LEU A 220 0.80 -25.50 -3.09
N ILE A 221 0.63 -24.94 -1.90
CA ILE A 221 -0.52 -24.09 -1.56
C ILE A 221 -0.43 -22.77 -2.32
N GLY A 222 0.75 -22.17 -2.40
CA GLY A 222 1.01 -20.93 -3.12
C GLY A 222 0.66 -21.02 -4.60
N ILE A 223 1.04 -22.10 -5.29
CA ILE A 223 0.68 -22.33 -6.71
C ILE A 223 -0.84 -22.45 -6.87
N ILE A 224 -1.51 -23.23 -6.03
CA ILE A 224 -2.97 -23.45 -6.11
C ILE A 224 -3.73 -22.14 -5.93
N TRP A 225 -3.42 -21.37 -4.88
CA TRP A 225 -4.13 -20.13 -4.58
C TRP A 225 -3.76 -19.00 -5.54
N THR A 226 -2.52 -18.97 -6.03
CA THR A 226 -2.12 -18.07 -7.12
C THR A 226 -2.88 -18.38 -8.39
N ALA A 227 -3.06 -19.66 -8.73
CA ALA A 227 -3.83 -20.07 -9.90
C ALA A 227 -5.30 -19.66 -9.77
N ILE A 228 -5.93 -19.94 -8.64
CA ILE A 228 -7.33 -19.55 -8.36
C ILE A 228 -7.49 -18.02 -8.44
N GLY A 229 -6.61 -17.28 -7.76
CA GLY A 229 -6.64 -15.81 -7.75
C GLY A 229 -6.44 -15.23 -9.15
N ALA A 230 -5.48 -15.75 -9.92
CA ALA A 230 -5.24 -15.32 -11.30
C ALA A 230 -6.45 -15.59 -12.20
N VAL A 231 -7.12 -16.74 -12.07
CA VAL A 231 -8.34 -17.06 -12.83
C VAL A 231 -9.45 -16.08 -12.48
N ILE A 232 -9.78 -15.92 -11.19
CA ILE A 232 -10.90 -15.08 -10.75
C ILE A 232 -10.65 -13.62 -11.16
N ASN A 233 -9.47 -13.07 -10.84
CA ASN A 233 -9.16 -11.68 -11.13
C ASN A 233 -9.15 -11.39 -12.63
N GLN A 234 -8.51 -12.23 -13.46
CA GLN A 234 -8.50 -12.05 -14.91
C GLN A 234 -9.90 -12.24 -15.52
N PHE A 235 -10.66 -13.22 -15.03
CA PHE A 235 -11.99 -13.51 -15.58
C PHE A 235 -12.97 -12.35 -15.32
N PHE A 236 -12.91 -11.72 -14.14
CA PHE A 236 -13.88 -10.69 -13.76
C PHE A 236 -13.42 -9.24 -13.99
N THR A 237 -12.17 -9.01 -14.38
CA THR A 237 -11.61 -7.66 -14.55
C THR A 237 -12.36 -6.77 -15.54
N GLU A 238 -12.90 -7.34 -16.62
CA GLU A 238 -13.63 -6.58 -17.67
C GLU A 238 -15.15 -6.55 -17.45
N ARG A 239 -15.63 -7.12 -16.34
CA ARG A 239 -17.04 -7.08 -15.96
C ARG A 239 -17.38 -5.76 -15.26
N GLN A 240 -18.63 -5.31 -15.38
CA GLN A 240 -19.16 -4.21 -14.60
C GLN A 240 -20.39 -4.62 -13.78
N PRO A 241 -20.40 -4.40 -12.44
CA PRO A 241 -19.25 -4.02 -11.62
C PRO A 241 -18.16 -5.09 -11.62
N ALA A 242 -16.91 -4.67 -11.45
CA ALA A 242 -15.76 -5.56 -11.39
C ALA A 242 -15.78 -6.39 -10.10
N ILE A 243 -15.34 -7.65 -10.18
CA ILE A 243 -15.18 -8.54 -9.04
C ILE A 243 -13.70 -8.88 -8.93
N SER A 244 -13.15 -8.82 -7.72
CA SER A 244 -11.77 -9.20 -7.46
C SER A 244 -11.65 -10.03 -6.18
N LEU A 245 -10.68 -10.94 -6.16
CA LEU A 245 -10.30 -11.70 -4.99
C LEU A 245 -9.18 -10.97 -4.25
N ALA A 246 -9.52 -10.31 -3.15
CA ALA A 246 -8.54 -9.64 -2.31
C ALA A 246 -7.59 -10.65 -1.63
N VAL A 247 -6.32 -10.26 -1.46
CA VAL A 247 -5.29 -11.09 -0.82
C VAL A 247 -5.69 -11.51 0.60
N ALA A 248 -6.39 -10.64 1.35
CA ALA A 248 -6.89 -10.96 2.69
C ALA A 248 -7.79 -12.21 2.70
N VAL A 249 -8.61 -12.41 1.66
CA VAL A 249 -9.44 -13.62 1.53
C VAL A 249 -8.57 -14.85 1.31
N VAL A 250 -7.56 -14.72 0.46
CA VAL A 250 -6.61 -15.80 0.20
C VAL A 250 -5.91 -16.21 1.49
N GLN A 251 -5.46 -15.26 2.32
CA GLN A 251 -4.85 -15.54 3.63
C GLN A 251 -5.73 -16.39 4.56
N ILE A 252 -7.04 -16.12 4.61
CA ILE A 252 -7.99 -16.89 5.43
C ILE A 252 -7.97 -18.35 5.02
N PHE A 253 -7.84 -18.65 3.73
CA PHE A 253 -7.81 -20.00 3.22
C PHE A 253 -6.44 -20.65 3.20
N LEU A 254 -5.37 -19.87 3.11
CA LEU A 254 -4.01 -20.37 3.26
C LEU A 254 -3.84 -21.08 4.61
N TYR A 255 -4.49 -20.57 5.67
CA TYR A 255 -4.40 -21.15 7.01
C TYR A 255 -4.95 -22.59 7.10
N PRO A 256 -6.23 -22.88 6.79
CA PRO A 256 -6.73 -24.25 6.77
C PRO A 256 -6.06 -25.10 5.69
N SER A 257 -5.65 -24.53 4.55
CA SER A 257 -4.89 -25.27 3.52
C SER A 257 -3.53 -25.75 4.06
N GLY A 258 -2.85 -24.91 4.84
CA GLY A 258 -1.60 -25.21 5.53
C GLY A 258 -1.75 -26.33 6.56
N LEU A 259 -2.78 -26.23 7.41
CA LEU A 259 -3.11 -27.27 8.39
C LEU A 259 -3.51 -28.59 7.73
N LEU A 260 -4.26 -28.55 6.63
CA LEU A 260 -4.58 -29.76 5.86
C LEU A 260 -3.31 -30.39 5.27
N CYS A 261 -2.38 -29.60 4.75
CA CYS A 261 -1.10 -30.11 4.28
C CYS A 261 -0.25 -30.70 5.42
N GLU A 262 -0.25 -30.09 6.60
CA GLU A 262 0.38 -30.66 7.80
C GLU A 262 -0.22 -32.02 8.18
N TRP A 263 -1.53 -32.17 8.09
CA TRP A 263 -2.22 -33.41 8.46
C TRP A 263 -2.10 -34.53 7.40
N ILE A 264 -2.12 -34.17 6.12
CA ILE A 264 -2.16 -35.13 5.00
C ILE A 264 -0.77 -35.53 4.52
N LEU A 265 0.20 -34.60 4.47
CA LEU A 265 1.49 -34.90 3.88
C LEU A 265 2.34 -35.79 4.79
N PRO A 266 2.96 -36.85 4.25
CA PRO A 266 3.83 -37.71 5.04
C PRO A 266 5.11 -36.97 5.44
N LYS A 267 5.66 -37.29 6.62
CA LYS A 267 6.95 -36.79 7.14
C LYS A 267 8.14 -37.44 6.41
N TRP A 268 8.16 -37.34 5.09
CA TRP A 268 9.21 -37.92 4.24
C TRP A 268 10.26 -36.87 3.88
N LYS A 269 11.52 -37.28 3.98
CA LYS A 269 12.68 -36.52 3.51
C LYS A 269 13.18 -37.12 2.21
N ILE A 270 12.85 -36.49 1.08
CA ILE A 270 13.24 -36.95 -0.25
C ILE A 270 14.60 -36.35 -0.61
N LYS A 271 15.62 -37.20 -0.75
CA LYS A 271 16.95 -36.79 -1.25
C LYS A 271 16.91 -36.78 -2.78
N LEU A 272 16.95 -35.59 -3.39
CA LEU A 272 16.96 -35.45 -4.85
C LEU A 272 18.38 -35.57 -5.42
N TRP A 273 19.29 -34.71 -4.95
CA TRP A 273 20.70 -34.70 -5.38
C TRP A 273 21.61 -34.42 -4.18
N LYS A 274 22.94 -34.61 -4.31
CA LYS A 274 23.90 -34.78 -3.19
C LYS A 274 23.66 -33.91 -1.94
N ASN A 275 23.19 -32.66 -2.08
CA ASN A 275 22.91 -31.75 -0.97
C ASN A 275 21.46 -31.22 -0.89
N TRP A 276 20.53 -31.64 -1.75
CA TRP A 276 19.14 -31.17 -1.76
C TRP A 276 18.20 -32.21 -1.15
N VAL A 277 17.71 -31.92 0.05
CA VAL A 277 16.69 -32.69 0.76
C VAL A 277 15.40 -31.88 0.76
N ILE A 278 14.34 -32.43 0.16
CA ILE A 278 13.00 -31.86 0.30
C ILE A 278 12.34 -32.55 1.49
N ASP A 279 12.02 -31.76 2.51
CA ASP A 279 11.16 -32.19 3.61
C ASP A 279 9.71 -31.85 3.26
N LEU A 280 8.88 -32.87 3.06
CA LEU A 280 7.48 -32.67 2.71
C LEU A 280 6.66 -32.15 3.89
N ASN A 281 7.05 -32.50 5.12
CA ASN A 281 6.34 -32.13 6.34
C ASN A 281 7.35 -31.98 7.50
N PRO A 282 8.02 -30.81 7.60
CA PRO A 282 9.08 -30.59 8.58
C PRO A 282 8.59 -30.42 10.02
N GLY A 283 7.28 -30.28 10.24
CA GLY A 283 6.69 -29.99 11.54
C GLY A 283 5.37 -29.24 11.42
N PRO A 284 4.87 -28.68 12.55
CA PRO A 284 3.66 -27.87 12.58
C PRO A 284 3.70 -26.71 11.59
N TYR A 285 2.57 -26.34 11.03
CA TYR A 285 2.47 -25.23 10.08
C TYR A 285 2.68 -23.89 10.80
N THR A 286 3.67 -23.11 10.34
CA THR A 286 4.15 -21.93 11.07
C THR A 286 3.63 -20.61 10.49
N TYR A 287 3.71 -19.54 11.28
CA TYR A 287 3.37 -18.19 10.78
C TYR A 287 4.31 -17.71 9.66
N LYS A 288 5.57 -18.19 9.64
CA LYS A 288 6.53 -17.89 8.57
C LYS A 288 6.15 -18.58 7.26
N GLU A 289 5.74 -19.85 7.31
CA GLU A 289 5.21 -20.56 6.13
C GLU A 289 3.97 -19.87 5.57
N GLN A 290 3.00 -19.52 6.43
CA GLN A 290 1.80 -18.79 6.03
C GLN A 290 2.13 -17.45 5.39
N MET A 291 3.04 -16.67 5.98
CA MET A 291 3.42 -15.39 5.42
C MET A 291 4.11 -15.55 4.06
N LEU A 292 4.99 -16.54 3.91
CA LEU A 292 5.66 -16.78 2.64
C LEU A 292 4.67 -17.23 1.55
N ALA A 293 3.68 -18.07 1.91
CA ALA A 293 2.58 -18.44 1.01
C ALA A 293 1.66 -17.25 0.66
N THR A 294 1.48 -16.33 1.61
CA THR A 294 0.76 -15.06 1.37
C THR A 294 1.49 -14.23 0.34
N ILE A 295 2.81 -14.04 0.49
CA ILE A 295 3.63 -13.28 -0.46
C ILE A 295 3.61 -13.96 -1.83
N PHE A 296 3.68 -15.29 -1.87
CA PHE A 296 3.52 -16.03 -3.12
C PHE A 296 2.22 -15.60 -3.83
N CYS A 297 1.11 -15.53 -3.10
CA CYS A 297 -0.17 -15.16 -3.68
C CYS A 297 -0.34 -13.65 -3.93
N SER A 298 0.26 -12.76 -3.13
CA SER A 298 0.07 -11.29 -3.25
C SER A 298 0.67 -10.73 -4.53
N VAL A 299 1.85 -11.24 -4.91
CA VAL A 299 2.64 -10.87 -6.10
C VAL A 299 1.79 -10.76 -7.36
N SER A 300 0.86 -11.70 -7.54
CA SER A 300 -0.03 -11.77 -8.71
C SER A 300 -1.51 -11.77 -8.37
N GLY A 301 -1.87 -11.93 -7.11
CA GLY A 301 -3.25 -12.03 -6.61
C GLY A 301 -3.88 -10.69 -6.26
N GLY A 302 -3.11 -9.58 -6.23
CA GLY A 302 -3.63 -8.23 -6.03
C GLY A 302 -4.38 -7.65 -7.23
N GLY A 303 -4.22 -8.21 -8.43
CA GLY A 303 -4.89 -7.73 -9.64
C GLY A 303 -4.36 -8.36 -10.93
N THR A 304 -4.97 -8.00 -12.05
CA THR A 304 -4.58 -8.43 -13.40
C THR A 304 -3.38 -7.63 -13.91
N SER A 305 -2.46 -8.25 -14.66
CA SER A 305 -1.35 -7.51 -15.29
C SER A 305 -1.89 -6.41 -16.22
N TYR A 306 -1.30 -5.21 -16.16
CA TYR A 306 -1.74 -4.06 -16.94
C TYR A 306 -1.73 -4.32 -18.46
N VAL A 307 -0.85 -5.21 -18.88
CA VAL A 307 -0.69 -5.66 -20.26
C VAL A 307 -1.91 -6.43 -20.78
N SER A 308 -2.74 -7.01 -19.92
CA SER A 308 -3.98 -7.67 -20.36
C SER A 308 -4.90 -6.69 -21.11
N SER A 309 -4.99 -5.43 -20.69
CA SER A 309 -5.73 -4.40 -21.43
C SER A 309 -5.09 -4.04 -22.76
N ASN A 310 -3.75 -4.08 -22.86
CA ASN A 310 -3.03 -3.88 -24.12
C ASN A 310 -3.33 -5.03 -25.11
N ILE A 311 -3.21 -6.27 -24.66
CA ILE A 311 -3.50 -7.46 -25.48
C ILE A 311 -4.96 -7.46 -25.92
N LEU A 312 -5.89 -7.16 -25.01
CA LEU A 312 -7.33 -7.05 -25.32
C LEU A 312 -7.57 -5.99 -26.40
N MET A 313 -6.99 -4.80 -26.23
CA MET A 313 -7.09 -3.70 -27.19
C MET A 313 -6.52 -4.06 -28.57
N GLN A 314 -5.38 -4.75 -28.60
CA GLN A 314 -4.76 -5.13 -29.88
C GLN A 314 -5.54 -6.23 -30.58
N LYS A 315 -5.96 -7.29 -29.87
CA LYS A 315 -6.52 -8.51 -30.46
C LYS A 315 -8.05 -8.47 -30.69
N SER A 316 -8.80 -7.72 -29.88
CA SER A 316 -10.26 -7.75 -29.92
C SER A 316 -10.82 -7.14 -31.21
N GLU A 317 -11.83 -7.80 -31.76
CA GLU A 317 -12.62 -7.33 -32.90
C GLU A 317 -13.35 -6.02 -32.63
N MET A 318 -13.50 -5.58 -31.37
CA MET A 318 -14.11 -4.30 -31.00
C MET A 318 -13.13 -3.12 -31.07
N PHE A 319 -11.83 -3.37 -30.96
CA PHE A 319 -10.81 -2.34 -30.89
C PHE A 319 -10.02 -2.29 -32.22
N TYR A 320 -8.76 -2.73 -32.22
CA TYR A 320 -7.88 -2.71 -33.40
C TYR A 320 -7.91 -4.00 -34.27
N ASP A 321 -8.48 -5.09 -33.78
CA ASP A 321 -8.61 -6.38 -34.49
C ASP A 321 -7.31 -6.92 -35.16
N ASN A 322 -6.16 -6.78 -34.48
CA ASN A 322 -4.89 -7.26 -34.98
C ASN A 322 -4.79 -8.79 -34.88
N LYS A 323 -5.00 -9.48 -36.01
CA LYS A 323 -4.94 -10.96 -36.08
C LYS A 323 -3.53 -11.55 -35.86
N TRP A 324 -2.48 -10.74 -35.97
CA TRP A 324 -1.09 -11.18 -35.74
C TRP A 324 -0.72 -11.35 -34.26
N VAL A 325 -1.58 -10.92 -33.32
CA VAL A 325 -1.38 -11.02 -31.87
C VAL A 325 -1.62 -12.47 -31.40
N ASP A 326 -0.65 -13.33 -31.69
CA ASP A 326 -0.64 -14.74 -31.30
C ASP A 326 -0.27 -14.94 -29.82
N PHE A 327 -0.30 -16.19 -29.36
CA PHE A 327 0.06 -16.52 -27.98
C PHE A 327 1.54 -16.25 -27.68
N GLY A 328 2.42 -16.40 -28.67
CA GLY A 328 3.87 -16.15 -28.53
C GLY A 328 4.16 -14.69 -28.18
N TYR A 329 3.59 -13.75 -28.92
CA TYR A 329 3.69 -12.32 -28.64
C TYR A 329 3.17 -11.97 -27.24
N GLN A 330 2.01 -12.53 -26.87
CA GLN A 330 1.41 -12.28 -25.55
C GLN A 330 2.31 -12.76 -24.41
N VAL A 331 2.90 -13.95 -24.54
CA VAL A 331 3.86 -14.51 -23.56
C VAL A 331 5.11 -13.64 -23.46
N LEU A 332 5.70 -13.26 -24.58
CA LEU A 332 6.87 -12.39 -24.57
C LEU A 332 6.55 -11.04 -23.89
N LEU A 333 5.38 -10.46 -24.19
CA LEU A 333 4.97 -9.16 -23.68
C LEU A 333 4.74 -9.21 -22.16
N ILE A 334 3.90 -10.12 -21.66
CA ILE A 334 3.56 -10.20 -20.24
C ILE A 334 4.77 -10.55 -19.37
N LEU A 335 5.63 -11.46 -19.83
CA LEU A 335 6.83 -11.85 -19.09
C LEU A 335 7.84 -10.70 -19.09
N SER A 336 8.05 -10.05 -20.24
CA SER A 336 8.97 -8.90 -20.30
C SER A 336 8.56 -7.79 -19.34
N THR A 337 7.27 -7.44 -19.26
CA THR A 337 6.79 -6.32 -18.44
C THR A 337 6.77 -6.65 -16.96
N ASN A 338 6.38 -7.86 -16.57
CA ASN A 338 6.27 -8.24 -15.16
C ASN A 338 7.66 -8.49 -14.53
N PHE A 339 8.57 -9.18 -15.25
CA PHE A 339 9.91 -9.45 -14.75
C PHE A 339 10.80 -8.20 -14.72
N MET A 340 10.58 -7.22 -15.60
CA MET A 340 11.36 -5.98 -15.60
C MET A 340 11.16 -5.16 -14.32
N GLY A 341 9.96 -5.20 -13.73
CA GLY A 341 9.68 -4.62 -12.42
C GLY A 341 10.53 -5.23 -11.29
N ILE A 342 10.72 -6.57 -11.30
CA ILE A 342 11.59 -7.24 -10.31
C ILE A 342 13.03 -6.76 -10.43
N GLY A 343 13.53 -6.66 -11.67
CA GLY A 343 14.89 -6.21 -11.93
C GLY A 343 15.19 -4.85 -11.32
N LEU A 344 14.24 -3.91 -11.43
CA LEU A 344 14.36 -2.59 -10.79
C LEU A 344 14.09 -2.63 -9.28
N ALA A 345 13.15 -3.46 -8.80
CA ALA A 345 12.87 -3.62 -7.36
C ALA A 345 14.13 -4.01 -6.57
N GLY A 346 14.96 -4.90 -7.14
CA GLY A 346 16.26 -5.27 -6.56
C GLY A 346 17.17 -4.07 -6.30
N LEU A 347 17.26 -3.15 -7.27
CA LEU A 347 18.10 -1.96 -7.18
C LEU A 347 17.59 -0.95 -6.14
N ILE A 348 16.28 -0.86 -5.94
CA ILE A 348 15.66 0.13 -5.04
C ILE A 348 15.38 -0.36 -3.62
N ARG A 349 15.46 -1.67 -3.36
CA ARG A 349 15.12 -2.25 -2.04
C ARG A 349 15.91 -1.63 -0.90
N LYS A 350 17.18 -1.25 -1.13
CA LYS A 350 18.01 -0.54 -0.14
C LYS A 350 17.43 0.80 0.31
N PHE A 351 16.62 1.44 -0.53
CA PHE A 351 16.10 2.79 -0.31
C PHE A 351 14.63 2.81 0.13
N ALA A 352 13.92 1.70 -0.10
CA ALA A 352 12.50 1.64 0.16
C ALA A 352 12.10 0.56 1.18
N VAL A 353 12.96 -0.43 1.46
CA VAL A 353 12.66 -1.49 2.44
C VAL A 353 13.33 -1.21 3.78
N TYR A 354 14.65 -1.03 3.81
CA TYR A 354 15.43 -1.01 5.05
C TYR A 354 15.47 0.33 5.82
N PRO A 355 15.28 1.51 5.20
CA PRO A 355 15.26 2.74 5.99
C PRO A 355 14.18 2.72 7.07
N VAL A 356 14.52 3.23 8.26
CA VAL A 356 13.63 3.21 9.44
C VAL A 356 12.31 3.93 9.17
N GLN A 357 12.35 5.00 8.38
CA GLN A 357 11.18 5.81 8.00
C GLN A 357 10.22 5.11 7.02
N ALA A 358 10.61 4.00 6.41
CA ALA A 358 9.80 3.27 5.44
C ALA A 358 8.77 2.36 6.13
N VAL A 359 7.63 2.92 6.53
CA VAL A 359 6.58 2.23 7.31
C VAL A 359 5.78 1.22 6.48
N TRP A 360 5.43 1.58 5.24
CA TRP A 360 4.50 0.87 4.34
C TRP A 360 3.12 0.58 4.97
N PRO A 361 2.24 1.59 5.17
CA PRO A 361 0.97 1.41 5.87
C PRO A 361 0.02 0.37 5.25
N ILE A 362 0.09 0.17 3.92
CA ILE A 362 -0.83 -0.70 3.16
C ILE A 362 -0.65 -2.19 3.51
N ILE A 363 0.55 -2.63 3.91
CA ILE A 363 0.83 -4.06 4.21
C ILE A 363 0.54 -4.46 5.65
N LEU A 364 0.45 -3.48 6.56
CA LEU A 364 0.34 -3.74 8.00
C LEU A 364 -0.88 -4.62 8.35
N PRO A 365 -2.07 -4.39 7.75
CA PRO A 365 -3.23 -5.25 8.03
C PRO A 365 -3.05 -6.70 7.59
N GLY A 366 -2.39 -6.93 6.46
CA GLY A 366 -2.08 -8.28 5.98
C GLY A 366 -1.17 -9.04 6.94
N ILE A 367 -0.21 -8.33 7.56
CA ILE A 367 0.67 -8.91 8.58
C ILE A 367 -0.08 -9.19 9.87
N ALA A 368 -0.91 -8.25 10.32
CA ALA A 368 -1.75 -8.38 11.51
C ALA A 368 -2.65 -9.62 11.44
N LEU A 369 -3.29 -9.84 10.28
CA LEU A 369 -4.15 -11.00 10.06
C LEU A 369 -3.37 -12.31 10.17
N ASN A 370 -2.23 -12.43 9.49
CA ASN A 370 -1.40 -13.63 9.54
C ASN A 370 -0.89 -13.93 10.95
N LYS A 371 -0.42 -12.92 11.69
CA LYS A 371 -0.03 -13.07 13.10
C LYS A 371 -1.20 -13.58 13.94
N THR A 372 -2.39 -13.00 13.75
CA THR A 372 -3.59 -13.37 14.53
C THR A 372 -4.09 -14.79 14.24
N LEU A 373 -3.96 -15.28 13.00
CA LEU A 373 -4.43 -16.60 12.61
C LEU A 373 -3.56 -17.74 13.18
N LEU A 374 -2.25 -17.53 13.37
CA LEU A 374 -1.32 -18.59 13.77
C LEU A 374 -0.68 -18.42 15.15
N THR A 375 -0.68 -17.22 15.73
CA THR A 375 -0.12 -16.98 17.06
C THR A 375 -1.21 -17.04 18.12
N LYS A 376 -1.05 -17.94 19.11
CA LYS A 376 -1.94 -18.00 20.27
C LYS A 376 -1.75 -16.76 21.14
N SER A 377 -2.70 -15.83 21.10
CA SER A 377 -2.69 -14.65 21.97
C SER A 377 -3.16 -15.00 23.39
N LYS A 378 -2.47 -14.48 24.42
CA LYS A 378 -2.94 -14.55 25.81
C LYS A 378 -4.23 -13.74 26.00
N LYS A 379 -5.06 -14.13 26.97
CA LYS A 379 -6.32 -13.46 27.26
C LYS A 379 -6.07 -12.08 27.88
N GLN A 380 -6.75 -11.07 27.34
CA GLN A 380 -6.64 -9.67 27.76
C GLN A 380 -8.04 -9.06 27.84
N ASN A 381 -8.23 -8.12 28.76
CA ASN A 381 -9.45 -7.33 28.92
C ASN A 381 -9.17 -5.86 28.58
N ILE A 382 -9.19 -5.53 27.28
CA ILE A 382 -8.86 -4.19 26.79
C ILE A 382 -10.12 -3.33 26.81
N ASN A 383 -10.17 -2.31 27.67
CA ASN A 383 -11.30 -1.39 27.76
C ASN A 383 -12.66 -2.10 27.96
N GLY A 384 -12.69 -3.21 28.70
CA GLY A 384 -13.90 -4.02 28.93
C GLY A 384 -14.18 -5.10 27.86
N TRP A 385 -13.39 -5.14 26.78
CA TRP A 385 -13.50 -6.13 25.72
C TRP A 385 -12.66 -7.37 26.02
N LYS A 386 -13.32 -8.53 26.03
CA LYS A 386 -12.69 -9.86 26.26
C LYS A 386 -12.57 -10.71 24.99
N ILE A 387 -12.96 -10.18 23.83
CA ILE A 387 -12.99 -10.91 22.56
C ILE A 387 -11.55 -11.15 22.07
N SER A 388 -11.23 -12.34 21.57
CA SER A 388 -9.93 -12.58 20.95
C SER A 388 -9.85 -11.92 19.57
N GLY A 389 -8.65 -11.56 19.09
CA GLY A 389 -8.49 -11.04 17.73
C GLY A 389 -9.04 -12.01 16.68
N TYR A 390 -8.80 -13.31 16.86
CA TYR A 390 -9.33 -14.38 16.00
C TYR A 390 -10.87 -14.36 15.94
N SER A 391 -11.55 -14.37 17.09
CA SER A 391 -13.02 -14.36 17.14
C SER A 391 -13.58 -13.05 16.59
N PHE A 392 -12.95 -11.91 16.91
CA PHE A 392 -13.35 -10.60 16.41
C PHE A 392 -13.33 -10.56 14.88
N PHE A 393 -12.25 -11.06 14.27
CA PHE A 393 -12.11 -11.14 12.81
C PHE A 393 -13.26 -11.92 12.16
N PHE A 394 -13.58 -13.14 12.64
CA PHE A 394 -14.64 -13.95 12.05
C PHE A 394 -16.05 -13.37 12.26
N ILE A 395 -16.30 -12.70 13.39
CA ILE A 395 -17.56 -11.98 13.63
C ILE A 395 -17.72 -10.84 12.62
N VAL A 396 -16.69 -10.00 12.45
CA VAL A 396 -16.70 -8.90 11.48
C VAL A 396 -16.84 -9.43 10.06
N PHE A 397 -16.09 -10.47 9.70
CA PHE A 397 -16.17 -11.14 8.41
C PHE A 397 -17.59 -11.61 8.10
N ALA A 398 -18.23 -12.33 9.03
CA ALA A 398 -19.59 -12.84 8.84
C ALA A 398 -20.61 -11.69 8.74
N ALA A 399 -20.46 -10.64 9.57
CA ALA A 399 -21.32 -9.47 9.53
C ALA A 399 -21.19 -8.72 8.19
N SER A 400 -19.96 -8.48 7.73
CA SER A 400 -19.68 -7.86 6.43
C SER A 400 -20.24 -8.71 5.27
N PHE A 401 -19.98 -10.02 5.31
CA PHE A 401 -20.46 -10.98 4.33
C PHE A 401 -21.98 -10.92 4.15
N LEU A 402 -22.72 -10.98 5.27
CA LEU A 402 -24.18 -10.93 5.27
C LEU A 402 -24.71 -9.55 4.88
N TYR A 403 -24.11 -8.49 5.44
CA TYR A 403 -24.56 -7.12 5.18
C TYR A 403 -24.40 -6.74 3.71
N PHE A 404 -23.31 -7.13 3.04
CA PHE A 404 -23.03 -6.75 1.65
C PHE A 404 -24.09 -7.23 0.64
N TRP A 405 -24.88 -8.27 0.95
CA TRP A 405 -26.06 -8.63 0.12
C TRP A 405 -27.08 -7.51 0.02
N VAL A 406 -27.20 -6.70 1.08
CA VAL A 406 -28.17 -5.61 1.16
C VAL A 406 -27.82 -4.50 0.16
N PRO A 407 -26.67 -3.80 0.25
CA PRO A 407 -26.35 -2.70 -0.66
C PRO A 407 -25.93 -3.17 -2.06
N ASN A 408 -25.47 -4.42 -2.26
CA ASN A 408 -25.02 -4.87 -3.58
C ASN A 408 -26.13 -5.50 -4.44
N TYR A 409 -27.15 -6.11 -3.84
CA TYR A 409 -28.19 -6.85 -4.59
C TYR A 409 -29.63 -6.48 -4.20
N LEU A 410 -29.96 -6.49 -2.91
CA LEU A 410 -31.34 -6.27 -2.46
C LEU A 410 -31.78 -4.80 -2.57
N PHE A 411 -30.88 -3.86 -2.28
CA PHE A 411 -31.13 -2.41 -2.21
C PHE A 411 -29.89 -1.61 -2.68
N GLN A 412 -29.66 -1.58 -3.99
CA GLN A 412 -28.49 -0.98 -4.65
C GLN A 412 -28.30 0.52 -4.40
N ALA A 413 -29.39 1.26 -4.18
CA ALA A 413 -29.32 2.67 -3.88
C ALA A 413 -28.61 2.98 -2.55
N LEU A 414 -28.42 1.99 -1.65
CA LEU A 414 -27.55 2.16 -0.48
C LEU A 414 -26.06 2.26 -0.84
N SER A 415 -25.63 1.67 -1.97
CA SER A 415 -24.27 1.82 -2.49
C SER A 415 -24.05 3.18 -3.14
N TYR A 416 -25.06 3.66 -3.88
CA TYR A 416 -25.06 4.92 -4.63
C TYR A 416 -26.09 5.91 -4.03
N PHE A 417 -25.95 6.23 -2.75
CA PHE A 417 -26.98 6.92 -1.96
C PHE A 417 -27.04 8.42 -2.24
N SER A 418 -27.58 8.79 -3.41
CA SER A 418 -27.72 10.15 -3.93
C SER A 418 -28.98 10.87 -3.42
N TRP A 419 -29.26 10.77 -2.11
CA TRP A 419 -30.53 11.26 -1.54
C TRP A 419 -30.80 12.75 -1.78
N LEU A 420 -29.76 13.58 -1.80
CA LEU A 420 -29.87 15.01 -2.12
C LEU A 420 -30.35 15.24 -3.55
N ALA A 421 -29.84 14.49 -4.53
CA ALA A 421 -30.28 14.57 -5.91
C ALA A 421 -31.73 14.07 -6.08
N TRP A 422 -32.15 13.09 -5.26
CA TRP A 422 -33.50 12.54 -5.29
C TRP A 422 -34.58 13.49 -4.74
N ILE A 423 -34.21 14.52 -3.95
CA ILE A 423 -35.17 15.53 -3.47
C ILE A 423 -35.82 16.27 -4.64
N LYS A 424 -35.03 16.57 -5.68
CA LYS A 424 -35.53 17.19 -6.92
C LYS A 424 -34.73 16.67 -8.12
N PRO A 425 -35.10 15.50 -8.67
CA PRO A 425 -34.35 14.83 -9.73
C PRO A 425 -34.22 15.66 -11.03
N ASP A 426 -35.18 16.55 -11.27
CA ASP A 426 -35.24 17.43 -12.45
C ASP A 426 -34.41 18.72 -12.29
N ASN A 427 -33.74 18.92 -11.15
CA ASN A 427 -32.86 20.07 -10.95
C ASN A 427 -31.42 19.72 -11.31
N GLN A 428 -30.99 20.17 -12.49
CA GLN A 428 -29.65 19.92 -12.99
C GLN A 428 -28.56 20.46 -12.05
N ASN A 429 -28.69 21.68 -11.53
CA ASN A 429 -27.65 22.26 -10.65
C ASN A 429 -27.49 21.48 -9.35
N LEU A 430 -28.60 20.93 -8.82
CA LEU A 430 -28.58 20.06 -7.65
C LEU A 430 -27.84 18.76 -7.97
N ALA A 431 -28.23 18.08 -9.06
CA ALA A 431 -27.62 16.82 -9.49
C ALA A 431 -26.12 16.97 -9.80
N VAL A 432 -25.72 18.06 -10.46
CA VAL A 432 -24.31 18.34 -10.80
C VAL A 432 -23.44 18.47 -9.55
N VAL A 433 -23.94 19.11 -8.49
CA VAL A 433 -23.17 19.35 -7.27
C VAL A 433 -23.17 18.15 -6.34
N THR A 434 -24.34 17.56 -6.08
CA THR A 434 -24.54 16.55 -5.02
C THR A 434 -24.65 15.13 -5.55
N GLY A 435 -24.87 14.97 -6.85
CA GLY A 435 -25.09 13.69 -7.51
C GLY A 435 -23.91 12.73 -7.37
N PHE A 436 -24.23 11.45 -7.19
CA PHE A 436 -23.24 10.39 -7.00
C PHE A 436 -22.72 9.87 -8.34
N ILE A 437 -23.58 9.71 -9.35
CA ILE A 437 -23.22 9.05 -10.61
C ILE A 437 -22.57 10.03 -11.58
N GLY A 438 -23.32 11.05 -12.01
CA GLY A 438 -22.86 12.04 -12.98
C GLY A 438 -22.32 13.32 -12.36
N GLY A 439 -22.65 13.57 -11.08
CA GLY A 439 -22.25 14.76 -10.33
C GLY A 439 -20.83 14.72 -9.74
N LEU A 440 -20.51 15.79 -9.01
CA LEU A 440 -19.26 15.95 -8.26
C LEU A 440 -19.30 15.38 -6.84
N GLY A 441 -20.44 14.84 -6.42
CA GLY A 441 -20.56 14.02 -5.20
C GLY A 441 -20.47 14.78 -3.87
N LEU A 442 -20.81 16.08 -3.82
CA LEU A 442 -20.89 16.79 -2.54
C LEU A 442 -22.11 16.32 -1.75
N ASN A 443 -21.94 15.20 -1.04
CA ASN A 443 -22.99 14.55 -0.27
C ASN A 443 -22.42 14.08 1.09
N PRO A 444 -22.99 14.54 2.22
CA PRO A 444 -22.51 14.16 3.55
C PRO A 444 -22.68 12.67 3.89
N ILE A 445 -23.69 11.99 3.33
CA ILE A 445 -23.92 10.56 3.53
C ILE A 445 -24.16 9.96 2.15
N PRO A 446 -23.09 9.62 1.41
CA PRO A 446 -23.21 9.20 0.02
C PRO A 446 -23.34 7.69 -0.15
N THR A 447 -23.02 6.89 0.85
CA THR A 447 -23.06 5.42 0.74
C THR A 447 -23.12 4.76 2.11
N PHE A 448 -23.68 3.56 2.13
CA PHE A 448 -23.63 2.62 3.25
C PHE A 448 -22.86 1.34 2.88
N ASP A 449 -22.26 1.28 1.69
CA ASP A 449 -21.50 0.14 1.22
C ASP A 449 -20.02 0.23 1.61
N TRP A 450 -19.52 -0.79 2.33
CA TRP A 450 -18.10 -0.88 2.68
C TRP A 450 -17.17 -0.88 1.46
N ASN A 451 -17.60 -1.43 0.32
CA ASN A 451 -16.81 -1.42 -0.92
C ASN A 451 -16.53 0.01 -1.39
N MET A 452 -17.47 0.94 -1.18
CA MET A 452 -17.27 2.36 -1.49
C MET A 452 -16.50 3.07 -0.37
N ILE A 453 -16.83 2.80 0.90
CA ILE A 453 -16.16 3.40 2.07
C ILE A 453 -14.66 3.08 2.12
N SER A 454 -14.27 1.88 1.67
CA SER A 454 -12.90 1.38 1.73
C SER A 454 -11.98 1.89 0.61
N LEU A 455 -12.49 2.66 -0.37
CA LEU A 455 -11.76 3.06 -1.57
C LEU A 455 -10.44 3.79 -1.26
N ASN A 456 -10.42 4.67 -0.24
CA ASN A 456 -9.23 5.39 0.20
C ASN A 456 -8.47 4.70 1.34
N SER A 457 -8.74 3.42 1.63
CA SER A 457 -8.09 2.63 2.68
C SER A 457 -8.09 3.29 4.08
N PRO A 458 -9.27 3.66 4.61
CA PRO A 458 -9.41 4.57 5.75
C PRO A 458 -8.91 4.01 7.09
N LEU A 459 -8.82 2.69 7.22
CA LEU A 459 -8.32 1.98 8.40
C LEU A 459 -6.84 1.57 8.29
N LYS A 460 -6.21 1.76 7.12
CA LYS A 460 -4.84 1.32 6.83
C LYS A 460 -3.87 2.51 6.82
N VAL A 461 -4.29 3.59 6.17
CA VAL A 461 -3.46 4.77 5.89
C VAL A 461 -3.64 5.82 7.01
N PRO A 462 -2.57 6.52 7.44
CA PRO A 462 -2.68 7.56 8.46
C PRO A 462 -3.67 8.68 8.14
N PHE A 463 -4.30 9.26 9.17
CA PHE A 463 -5.35 10.27 9.03
C PHE A 463 -4.90 11.55 8.30
N TYR A 464 -3.62 11.95 8.44
CA TYR A 464 -3.11 13.14 7.73
C TYR A 464 -3.18 12.96 6.22
N ASN A 465 -2.94 11.75 5.70
CA ASN A 465 -3.01 11.46 4.27
C ASN A 465 -4.45 11.74 3.77
N GLN A 466 -5.46 11.22 4.48
CA GLN A 466 -6.87 11.42 4.15
C GLN A 466 -7.27 12.91 4.14
N THR A 467 -6.74 13.68 5.09
CA THR A 467 -7.01 15.12 5.18
C THR A 467 -6.40 15.88 4.01
N ASN A 468 -5.14 15.60 3.65
CA ASN A 468 -4.49 16.21 2.48
C ASN A 468 -5.21 15.81 1.17
N LEU A 469 -5.58 14.54 1.04
CA LEU A 469 -6.30 14.00 -0.12
C LEU A 469 -7.64 14.71 -0.33
N ILE A 470 -8.47 14.81 0.72
CA ILE A 470 -9.78 15.46 0.61
C ILE A 470 -9.66 16.98 0.40
N THR A 471 -8.64 17.64 0.98
CA THR A 471 -8.34 19.05 0.66
C THR A 471 -8.06 19.23 -0.83
N GLY A 472 -7.27 18.34 -1.43
CA GLY A 472 -7.03 18.30 -2.87
C GLY A 472 -8.29 18.14 -3.70
N MET A 473 -9.17 17.22 -3.29
CA MET A 473 -10.45 17.02 -3.96
C MET A 473 -11.33 18.26 -3.87
N PHE A 474 -11.43 18.94 -2.72
CA PHE A 474 -12.21 20.18 -2.62
C PHE A 474 -11.69 21.30 -3.52
N ILE A 475 -10.37 21.42 -3.70
CA ILE A 475 -9.80 22.36 -4.68
C ILE A 475 -10.26 21.99 -6.10
N GLY A 476 -10.23 20.69 -6.42
CA GLY A 476 -10.76 20.17 -7.69
C GLY A 476 -12.24 20.45 -7.89
N PHE A 477 -13.06 20.20 -6.86
CA PHE A 477 -14.50 20.46 -6.86
C PHE A 477 -14.82 21.90 -7.31
N PHE A 478 -14.24 22.91 -6.65
CA PHE A 478 -14.50 24.31 -7.00
C PHE A 478 -13.97 24.68 -8.38
N THR A 479 -12.81 24.14 -8.76
CA THR A 479 -12.20 24.41 -10.07
C THR A 479 -13.05 23.82 -11.20
N ILE A 480 -13.51 22.57 -11.07
CA ILE A 480 -14.33 21.89 -12.07
C ILE A 480 -15.67 22.61 -12.24
N LEU A 481 -16.32 23.05 -11.16
CA LEU A 481 -17.53 23.87 -11.24
C LEU A 481 -17.29 25.17 -12.00
N GLY A 482 -16.18 25.86 -11.70
CA GLY A 482 -15.78 27.08 -12.40
C GLY A 482 -15.60 26.83 -13.90
N LEU A 483 -14.91 25.75 -14.29
CA LEU A 483 -14.69 25.40 -15.70
C LEU A 483 -15.98 25.03 -16.44
N TRP A 484 -16.91 24.33 -15.78
CA TRP A 484 -18.14 23.83 -16.42
C TRP A 484 -19.19 24.92 -16.60
N TYR A 485 -19.44 25.75 -15.56
CA TYR A 485 -20.41 26.85 -15.65
C TYR A 485 -19.90 28.02 -16.50
N SER A 486 -18.58 28.25 -16.56
CA SER A 486 -18.00 29.23 -17.51
C SER A 486 -17.97 28.73 -18.96
N ASN A 487 -18.38 27.47 -19.21
CA ASN A 487 -18.29 26.81 -20.50
C ASN A 487 -16.87 26.90 -21.11
N TYR A 488 -15.84 26.81 -20.28
CA TYR A 488 -14.45 26.93 -20.72
C TYR A 488 -14.13 25.82 -21.73
N LYS A 489 -13.85 26.19 -22.99
CA LYS A 489 -13.56 25.25 -24.08
C LYS A 489 -14.66 24.18 -24.25
N TRP A 490 -15.91 24.63 -24.29
CA TRP A 490 -17.11 23.84 -24.63
C TRP A 490 -17.52 22.76 -23.61
N THR A 491 -17.00 22.84 -22.38
CA THR A 491 -17.30 21.89 -21.31
C THR A 491 -18.79 21.82 -20.94
N GLY A 492 -19.56 22.90 -21.14
CA GLY A 492 -20.98 22.95 -20.80
C GLY A 492 -21.88 22.05 -21.68
N TYR A 493 -21.39 21.63 -22.85
CA TYR A 493 -22.08 20.69 -23.74
C TYR A 493 -21.90 19.23 -23.36
N MET A 494 -21.01 18.95 -22.39
CA MET A 494 -20.65 17.61 -21.96
C MET A 494 -20.99 17.41 -20.48
N PRO A 495 -21.06 16.16 -20.01
CA PRO A 495 -21.30 15.87 -18.59
C PRO A 495 -20.16 16.48 -17.76
N ILE A 496 -20.47 17.00 -16.57
CA ILE A 496 -19.46 17.66 -15.73
C ILE A 496 -18.31 16.72 -15.35
N ASN A 497 -18.63 15.46 -15.05
CA ASN A 497 -17.71 14.45 -14.57
C ASN A 497 -17.81 13.17 -15.41
N SER A 498 -16.89 12.99 -16.36
CA SER A 498 -16.87 11.83 -17.26
C SER A 498 -15.46 11.60 -17.81
N ASN A 499 -15.02 10.35 -17.88
CA ASN A 499 -13.78 9.94 -18.55
C ASN A 499 -13.97 9.59 -20.03
N VAL A 500 -15.20 9.66 -20.55
CA VAL A 500 -15.53 9.43 -21.96
C VAL A 500 -15.08 10.62 -22.81
N ILE A 501 -14.62 10.35 -24.02
CA ILE A 501 -14.29 11.36 -25.04
C ILE A 501 -15.52 11.60 -25.93
N HIS A 502 -15.79 12.86 -26.24
CA HIS A 502 -17.00 13.26 -26.96
C HIS A 502 -16.70 13.85 -28.34
N THR A 503 -17.64 13.72 -29.27
CA THR A 503 -17.66 14.43 -30.55
C THR A 503 -18.11 15.89 -30.36
N ASN A 504 -18.06 16.68 -31.43
CA ASN A 504 -18.59 18.05 -31.49
C ASN A 504 -20.13 18.15 -31.34
N THR A 505 -20.84 17.02 -31.30
CA THR A 505 -22.28 16.93 -31.02
C THR A 505 -22.57 16.49 -29.59
N GLY A 506 -21.54 16.16 -28.78
CA GLY A 506 -21.67 15.65 -27.42
C GLY A 506 -21.85 14.14 -27.32
N GLU A 507 -21.89 13.43 -28.45
CA GLU A 507 -21.97 11.96 -28.52
C GLU A 507 -20.63 11.30 -28.21
N SER A 508 -20.63 9.99 -27.93
CA SER A 508 -19.38 9.25 -27.68
C SER A 508 -18.51 9.17 -28.94
N TYR A 509 -17.24 9.53 -28.81
CA TYR A 509 -16.31 9.56 -29.94
C TYR A 509 -15.87 8.15 -30.35
N SER A 510 -16.13 7.78 -31.61
CA SER A 510 -15.70 6.48 -32.17
C SER A 510 -14.31 6.58 -32.78
N VAL A 511 -13.39 5.81 -32.24
CA VAL A 511 -11.98 5.78 -32.66
C VAL A 511 -11.79 5.24 -34.07
N ARG A 512 -12.51 4.16 -34.44
CA ARG A 512 -12.35 3.51 -35.77
C ARG A 512 -12.58 4.48 -36.91
N ALA A 513 -13.35 5.52 -36.60
CA ALA A 513 -13.68 6.55 -37.53
C ALA A 513 -12.44 7.36 -37.95
N VAL A 514 -11.33 7.38 -37.19
CA VAL A 514 -10.11 8.18 -37.50
C VAL A 514 -8.81 7.39 -37.73
N VAL A 515 -8.93 6.07 -37.98
CA VAL A 515 -7.78 5.20 -38.28
C VAL A 515 -7.94 4.48 -39.63
N ASN A 516 -6.82 4.12 -40.26
CA ASN A 516 -6.77 3.31 -41.47
C ASN A 516 -6.71 1.80 -41.16
N ASP A 517 -6.65 0.96 -42.19
CA ASP A 517 -6.61 -0.51 -42.06
C ASP A 517 -5.39 -1.05 -41.31
N LYS A 518 -4.34 -0.23 -41.16
CA LYS A 518 -3.15 -0.55 -40.36
C LYS A 518 -3.22 0.00 -38.94
N SER A 519 -4.39 0.46 -38.48
CA SER A 519 -4.57 1.09 -37.16
C SER A 519 -3.72 2.36 -36.95
N LEU A 520 -3.30 3.00 -38.04
CA LEU A 520 -2.56 4.27 -38.02
C LEU A 520 -3.51 5.44 -38.28
N PHE A 521 -3.10 6.63 -37.86
CA PHE A 521 -3.89 7.85 -38.05
C PHE A 521 -4.21 8.12 -39.52
N ASP A 522 -5.49 8.38 -39.78
CA ASP A 522 -6.00 8.78 -41.09
C ASP A 522 -6.47 10.24 -41.01
N ASN A 523 -5.73 11.12 -41.70
CA ASN A 523 -6.01 12.55 -41.66
C ASN A 523 -7.28 12.92 -42.44
N GLU A 524 -7.64 12.19 -43.49
CA GLU A 524 -8.83 12.51 -44.28
C GLU A 524 -10.08 12.26 -43.44
N LYS A 525 -10.17 11.06 -42.84
CA LYS A 525 -11.29 10.74 -41.96
C LYS A 525 -11.37 11.66 -40.74
N TYR A 526 -10.21 12.01 -40.16
CA TYR A 526 -10.17 12.97 -39.06
C TYR A 526 -10.73 14.35 -39.45
N GLN A 527 -10.51 14.81 -40.68
CA GLN A 527 -11.08 16.08 -41.14
C GLN A 527 -12.61 16.01 -41.35
N GLU A 528 -13.15 14.82 -41.62
CA GLU A 528 -14.60 14.59 -41.73
C GLU A 528 -15.31 14.58 -40.37
N ILE A 529 -14.72 13.90 -39.38
CA ILE A 529 -15.31 13.67 -38.05
C ILE A 529 -15.01 14.82 -37.09
N GLY A 530 -13.81 15.38 -37.15
CA GLY A 530 -13.33 16.43 -36.26
C GLY A 530 -12.62 15.91 -34.99
N PRO A 531 -12.15 16.83 -34.14
CA PRO A 531 -11.36 16.49 -32.95
C PRO A 531 -12.21 15.94 -31.79
N PRO A 532 -11.60 15.19 -30.86
CA PRO A 532 -12.24 14.75 -29.62
C PRO A 532 -12.24 15.85 -28.55
N PHE A 533 -13.32 15.90 -27.77
CA PHE A 533 -13.53 16.87 -26.69
C PHE A 533 -13.62 16.20 -25.31
N TYR A 534 -13.28 16.98 -24.28
CA TYR A 534 -13.20 16.54 -22.88
C TYR A 534 -14.21 17.23 -21.97
N SER A 535 -14.72 16.45 -21.00
CA SER A 535 -15.48 16.98 -19.86
C SER A 535 -14.61 17.91 -18.99
N ALA A 536 -15.27 18.74 -18.17
CA ALA A 536 -14.58 19.66 -17.27
C ALA A 536 -13.69 18.92 -16.26
N ALA A 537 -14.19 17.84 -15.66
CA ALA A 537 -13.40 17.02 -14.74
C ALA A 537 -12.18 16.39 -15.41
N ASN A 538 -12.33 15.85 -16.62
CA ASN A 538 -11.23 15.19 -17.32
C ASN A 538 -10.11 16.18 -17.69
N LEU A 539 -10.46 17.39 -18.16
CA LEU A 539 -9.49 18.47 -18.38
C LEU A 539 -8.74 18.85 -17.11
N PHE A 540 -9.45 18.98 -15.99
CA PHE A 540 -8.84 19.30 -14.70
C PHE A 540 -7.88 18.22 -14.22
N VAL A 541 -8.30 16.95 -14.29
CA VAL A 541 -7.47 15.79 -13.90
C VAL A 541 -6.19 15.71 -14.72
N TYR A 542 -6.24 15.91 -16.04
CA TYR A 542 -5.01 15.97 -16.85
C TYR A 542 -4.12 17.16 -16.49
N GLY A 543 -4.69 18.32 -16.21
CA GLY A 543 -3.93 19.46 -15.70
C GLY A 543 -3.23 19.15 -14.37
N ALA A 544 -3.91 18.46 -13.46
CA ALA A 544 -3.34 18.01 -12.20
C ALA A 544 -2.24 16.95 -12.39
N PHE A 545 -2.39 16.01 -13.33
CA PHE A 545 -1.31 15.08 -13.72
C PHE A 545 -0.08 15.85 -14.23
N PHE A 546 -0.27 16.81 -15.14
CA PHE A 546 0.83 17.62 -15.66
C PHE A 546 1.52 18.45 -14.57
N ALA A 547 0.79 18.91 -13.56
CA ALA A 547 1.36 19.61 -12.42
C ALA A 547 2.11 18.66 -11.46
N ILE A 548 1.57 17.48 -11.15
CA ILE A 548 2.15 16.60 -10.12
C ILE A 548 3.52 16.05 -10.53
N TYR A 549 3.77 15.76 -11.80
CA TYR A 549 5.03 15.17 -12.25
C TYR A 549 6.27 16.03 -11.91
N PRO A 550 6.37 17.30 -12.38
CA PRO A 550 7.48 18.17 -12.02
C PRO A 550 7.41 18.62 -10.55
N PHE A 551 6.21 18.83 -9.99
CA PHE A 551 6.05 19.19 -8.59
C PHE A 551 6.67 18.15 -7.66
N HIS A 552 6.24 16.90 -7.80
CA HIS A 552 6.67 15.79 -6.95
C HIS A 552 8.18 15.58 -7.05
N PHE A 553 8.72 15.62 -8.27
CA PHE A 553 10.15 15.47 -8.47
C PHE A 553 10.94 16.57 -7.73
N VAL A 554 10.58 17.84 -7.90
CA VAL A 554 11.30 18.95 -7.23
C VAL A 554 11.06 18.95 -5.71
N TYR A 555 9.82 18.73 -5.28
CA TYR A 555 9.44 18.72 -3.86
C TYR A 555 10.14 17.60 -3.10
N GLU A 556 10.09 16.36 -3.60
CA GLU A 556 10.69 15.21 -2.93
C GLU A 556 12.23 15.30 -2.91
N PHE A 557 12.87 15.71 -4.01
CA PHE A 557 14.32 15.97 -4.00
C PHE A 557 14.70 17.11 -3.06
N GLY A 558 13.88 18.17 -3.00
CA GLY A 558 14.12 19.31 -2.12
C GLY A 558 13.97 18.96 -0.64
N MET A 559 12.99 18.15 -0.27
CA MET A 559 12.70 17.82 1.11
C MET A 559 13.53 16.64 1.63
N GLN A 560 13.88 15.67 0.78
CA GLN A 560 14.56 14.42 1.13
C GLN A 560 15.94 14.32 0.47
N TYR A 561 16.57 15.46 0.17
CA TYR A 561 17.87 15.52 -0.49
C TYR A 561 18.92 14.61 0.16
N LYS A 562 18.97 14.53 1.50
CA LYS A 562 19.92 13.65 2.20
C LYS A 562 19.64 12.19 1.85
N GLN A 563 18.42 11.72 2.07
CA GLN A 563 18.02 10.34 1.75
C GLN A 563 18.26 10.02 0.28
N MET A 564 17.88 10.94 -0.62
CA MET A 564 18.04 10.78 -2.06
C MET A 564 19.52 10.73 -2.48
N TRP A 565 20.38 11.57 -1.88
CA TRP A 565 21.81 11.58 -2.16
C TRP A 565 22.52 10.33 -1.63
N HIS A 566 22.13 9.88 -0.42
CA HIS A 566 22.58 8.58 0.10
C HIS A 566 22.10 7.45 -0.81
N ALA A 567 20.88 7.54 -1.36
CA ALA A 567 20.36 6.54 -2.28
C ALA A 567 21.17 6.48 -3.59
N LEU A 568 21.44 7.63 -4.21
CA LEU A 568 22.25 7.71 -5.42
C LEU A 568 23.68 7.22 -5.22
N LYS A 569 24.31 7.56 -4.08
CA LYS A 569 25.64 7.06 -3.71
C LYS A 569 25.62 5.55 -3.46
N GLY A 570 24.62 5.05 -2.74
CA GLY A 570 24.44 3.63 -2.46
C GLY A 570 24.26 2.81 -3.73
N LEU A 571 23.52 3.33 -4.71
CA LEU A 571 23.36 2.72 -6.02
C LEU A 571 24.68 2.67 -6.79
N GLY A 572 25.46 3.76 -6.75
CA GLY A 572 26.81 3.81 -7.31
C GLY A 572 27.78 2.83 -6.65
N SER A 573 27.68 2.62 -5.33
CA SER A 573 28.47 1.61 -4.61
C SER A 573 28.02 0.20 -5.00
N ALA A 574 26.71 -0.08 -5.01
CA ALA A 574 26.18 -1.39 -5.37
C ALA A 574 26.56 -1.84 -6.79
N LEU A 575 26.64 -0.90 -7.74
CA LEU A 575 27.10 -1.18 -9.11
C LEU A 575 28.61 -1.41 -9.21
N ARG A 576 29.41 -0.94 -8.24
CA ARG A 576 30.87 -1.12 -8.21
C ARG A 576 31.31 -2.31 -7.36
N ASN A 577 30.63 -2.52 -6.23
CA ASN A 577 30.98 -3.47 -5.18
C ASN A 577 29.84 -4.48 -4.96
N PHE A 578 29.75 -5.48 -5.83
CA PHE A 578 28.75 -6.56 -5.74
C PHE A 578 28.90 -7.49 -4.50
N ARG A 579 29.93 -7.28 -3.67
CA ARG A 579 30.21 -8.07 -2.46
C ARG A 579 29.78 -7.39 -1.16
N GLU A 580 29.41 -6.12 -1.20
CA GLU A 580 28.96 -5.37 -0.02
C GLU A 580 27.57 -5.86 0.41
N SER A 581 27.36 -6.04 1.73
CA SER A 581 26.06 -6.48 2.26
C SER A 581 24.96 -5.47 1.90
N THR A 582 23.75 -5.99 1.72
CA THR A 582 22.56 -5.19 1.46
C THR A 582 22.12 -4.42 2.72
N TYR A 583 22.42 -4.97 3.91
CA TYR A 583 22.09 -4.39 5.21
C TYR A 583 23.19 -3.47 5.78
N GLU A 584 24.30 -3.28 5.07
CA GLU A 584 25.39 -2.42 5.51
C GLU A 584 24.90 -0.97 5.74
N GLY A 585 25.14 -0.44 6.94
CA GLY A 585 24.68 0.90 7.34
C GLY A 585 23.23 0.98 7.84
N PHE A 586 22.50 -0.13 7.88
CA PHE A 586 21.17 -0.22 8.50
C PHE A 586 21.26 -0.91 9.86
N ASN A 587 20.88 -0.15 10.89
CA ASN A 587 21.02 -0.53 12.30
C ASN A 587 19.66 -0.62 13.01
N ASP A 588 18.54 -0.59 12.28
CA ASP A 588 17.23 -0.81 12.87
C ASP A 588 17.06 -2.27 13.32
N PRO A 589 16.27 -2.54 14.38
CA PRO A 589 16.08 -3.90 14.90
C PRO A 589 15.69 -4.89 13.81
N HIS A 590 14.87 -4.46 12.86
CA HIS A 590 14.38 -5.35 11.84
C HIS A 590 15.45 -5.73 10.82
N SER A 591 16.34 -4.82 10.44
CA SER A 591 17.52 -5.14 9.62
C SER A 591 18.55 -5.96 10.36
N VAL A 592 18.79 -5.68 11.66
CA VAL A 592 19.71 -6.46 12.49
C VAL A 592 19.29 -7.93 12.54
N MET A 593 18.03 -8.22 12.89
CA MET A 593 17.47 -9.58 12.88
C MET A 593 17.59 -10.26 11.51
N MET A 594 17.52 -9.49 10.42
CA MET A 594 17.56 -10.03 9.07
C MET A 594 18.96 -10.42 8.58
N LYS A 595 20.04 -9.95 9.25
CA LYS A 595 21.44 -10.28 8.90
C LYS A 595 21.76 -11.77 9.04
N VAL A 596 21.00 -12.51 9.84
CA VAL A 596 21.14 -13.97 10.01
C VAL A 596 20.81 -14.73 8.71
N TYR A 597 19.90 -14.18 7.91
CA TYR A 597 19.43 -14.85 6.70
C TYR A 597 20.31 -14.56 5.49
N PRO A 598 20.65 -15.57 4.67
CA PRO A 598 21.41 -15.36 3.45
C PRO A 598 20.70 -14.41 2.48
N GLU A 599 21.40 -13.34 2.10
CA GLU A 599 20.88 -12.33 1.19
C GLU A 599 20.76 -12.84 -0.25
N VAL A 600 19.89 -12.19 -1.02
CA VAL A 600 19.84 -12.33 -2.49
C VAL A 600 20.84 -11.35 -3.08
N PRO A 601 21.81 -11.81 -3.87
CA PRO A 601 22.81 -10.93 -4.47
C PRO A 601 22.19 -10.06 -5.58
N GLU A 602 22.69 -8.82 -5.73
CA GLU A 602 22.12 -7.86 -6.69
C GLU A 602 22.19 -8.33 -8.16
N TRP A 603 23.21 -9.13 -8.51
CA TRP A 603 23.34 -9.65 -9.87
C TRP A 603 22.16 -10.55 -10.28
N ALA A 604 21.46 -11.18 -9.32
CA ALA A 604 20.31 -12.02 -9.63
C ALA A 604 19.15 -11.19 -10.21
N TYR A 605 18.89 -10.01 -9.62
CA TYR A 605 17.93 -9.04 -10.14
C TYR A 605 18.38 -8.46 -11.49
N MET A 606 19.67 -8.16 -11.64
CA MET A 606 20.22 -7.68 -12.91
C MET A 606 20.09 -8.71 -14.04
N CYS A 607 20.29 -10.00 -13.76
CA CYS A 607 20.07 -11.07 -14.75
C CYS A 607 18.62 -11.11 -15.23
N ILE A 608 17.64 -10.98 -14.32
CA ILE A 608 16.22 -10.90 -14.69
C ILE A 608 15.93 -9.65 -15.52
N LEU A 609 16.54 -8.52 -15.17
CA LEU A 609 16.39 -7.28 -15.93
C LEU A 609 16.90 -7.46 -17.37
N VAL A 610 18.07 -8.06 -17.55
CA VAL A 610 18.63 -8.32 -18.89
C VAL A 610 17.74 -9.28 -19.67
N ILE A 611 17.28 -10.37 -19.06
CA ILE A 611 16.38 -11.34 -19.72
C ILE A 611 15.09 -10.65 -20.15
N SER A 612 14.47 -9.85 -19.28
CA SER A 612 13.22 -9.16 -19.60
C SER A 612 13.37 -8.12 -20.71
N ILE A 613 14.50 -7.40 -20.77
CA ILE A 613 14.83 -6.50 -21.89
C ILE A 613 14.96 -7.28 -23.21
N VAL A 614 15.64 -8.43 -23.20
CA VAL A 614 15.77 -9.28 -24.39
C VAL A 614 14.40 -9.74 -24.88
N LEU A 615 13.52 -10.18 -23.98
CA LEU A 615 12.14 -10.56 -24.33
C LEU A 615 11.35 -9.39 -24.93
N ALA A 616 11.48 -8.18 -24.38
CA ALA A 616 10.83 -6.98 -24.93
C ALA A 616 11.36 -6.61 -26.33
N ILE A 617 12.67 -6.75 -26.57
CA ILE A 617 13.26 -6.52 -27.90
C ILE A 617 12.74 -7.55 -28.91
N LEU A 618 12.62 -8.81 -28.50
CA LEU A 618 12.05 -9.87 -29.32
C LEU A 618 10.58 -9.59 -29.69
N CYS A 619 9.75 -9.09 -28.76
CA CYS A 619 8.38 -8.66 -29.07
C CYS A 619 8.34 -7.70 -30.26
N VAL A 620 9.20 -6.68 -30.23
CA VAL A 620 9.15 -5.57 -31.18
C VAL A 620 9.83 -5.91 -32.52
N LYS A 621 10.80 -6.84 -32.52
CA LYS A 621 11.53 -7.25 -33.74
C LYS A 621 10.87 -8.39 -34.49
N VAL A 622 10.21 -9.32 -33.80
CA VAL A 622 9.59 -10.49 -34.41
C VAL A 622 8.17 -10.19 -34.88
N TYR A 623 7.45 -9.31 -34.18
CA TYR A 623 6.06 -8.99 -34.48
C TYR A 623 5.90 -7.56 -35.00
N PRO A 624 4.86 -7.27 -35.81
CA PRO A 624 4.58 -5.93 -36.32
C PRO A 624 3.92 -5.05 -35.24
N ALA A 625 4.60 -4.88 -34.11
CA ALA A 625 4.16 -4.02 -33.01
C ALA A 625 4.30 -2.51 -33.33
N GLU A 626 4.86 -2.17 -34.50
CA GLU A 626 5.11 -0.80 -34.99
C GLU A 626 5.86 0.09 -33.98
N THR A 627 6.60 -0.53 -33.07
CA THR A 627 7.30 0.15 -31.97
C THR A 627 8.80 0.22 -32.28
N PRO A 628 9.51 1.33 -32.00
CA PRO A 628 10.95 1.36 -32.13
C PRO A 628 11.65 0.82 -30.87
N VAL A 629 12.78 0.13 -31.04
CA VAL A 629 13.54 -0.47 -29.92
C VAL A 629 13.99 0.57 -28.88
N TRP A 630 14.31 1.79 -29.31
CA TRP A 630 14.68 2.86 -28.38
C TRP A 630 13.55 3.18 -27.38
N GLY A 631 12.28 2.94 -27.75
CA GLY A 631 11.12 3.15 -26.89
C GLY A 631 11.15 2.28 -25.62
N ILE A 632 11.73 1.09 -25.70
CA ILE A 632 11.94 0.18 -24.55
C ILE A 632 12.94 0.81 -23.58
N PHE A 633 14.08 1.28 -24.08
CA PHE A 633 15.10 1.92 -23.25
C PHE A 633 14.64 3.27 -22.70
N PHE A 634 13.80 4.00 -23.44
CA PHE A 634 13.12 5.19 -22.94
C PHE A 634 12.19 4.85 -21.75
N ALA A 635 11.32 3.84 -21.89
CA ALA A 635 10.44 3.40 -20.81
C ALA A 635 11.24 2.95 -19.58
N LEU A 636 12.33 2.21 -19.77
CA LEU A 636 13.21 1.79 -18.68
C LEU A 636 13.87 2.99 -18.00
N GLY A 637 14.40 3.94 -18.77
CA GLY A 637 15.08 5.12 -18.26
C GLY A 637 14.16 6.04 -17.45
N ILE A 638 12.95 6.32 -17.96
CA ILE A 638 11.99 7.15 -17.22
C ILE A 638 11.51 6.48 -15.94
N ASN A 639 11.26 5.16 -15.98
CA ASN A 639 10.91 4.39 -14.77
C ASN A 639 12.04 4.48 -13.75
N PHE A 640 13.28 4.24 -14.16
CA PHE A 640 14.44 4.31 -13.25
C PHE A 640 14.57 5.69 -12.55
N VAL A 641 14.31 6.79 -13.27
CA VAL A 641 14.38 8.15 -12.71
C VAL A 641 13.27 8.42 -11.69
N PHE A 642 12.03 8.01 -11.99
CA PHE A 642 10.86 8.32 -11.15
C PHE A 642 10.59 7.29 -10.05
N LEU A 643 11.07 6.06 -10.21
CA LEU A 643 10.81 4.94 -9.30
C LEU A 643 11.29 5.23 -7.88
N ILE A 644 12.49 5.80 -7.69
CA ILE A 644 13.01 6.10 -6.35
C ILE A 644 12.13 7.15 -5.63
N PRO A 645 11.86 8.35 -6.20
CA PRO A 645 10.96 9.32 -5.58
C PRO A 645 9.55 8.79 -5.33
N LEU A 646 8.96 8.06 -6.29
CA LEU A 646 7.60 7.52 -6.15
C LEU A 646 7.52 6.50 -5.03
N THR A 647 8.44 5.53 -5.02
CA THR A 647 8.47 4.47 -4.00
C THR A 647 8.76 5.04 -2.60
N THR A 648 9.58 6.08 -2.50
CA THR A 648 9.90 6.71 -1.20
C THR A 648 8.68 7.37 -0.55
N VAL A 649 7.81 8.02 -1.33
CA VAL A 649 6.56 8.59 -0.81
C VAL A 649 5.53 7.50 -0.51
N ALA A 650 5.43 6.47 -1.37
CA ALA A 650 4.57 5.32 -1.10
C ALA A 650 4.96 4.60 0.20
N ALA A 651 6.26 4.39 0.43
CA ALA A 651 6.79 3.75 1.63
C ALA A 651 6.49 4.53 2.92
N ARG A 652 6.49 5.87 2.87
CA ARG A 652 6.27 6.71 4.06
C ARG A 652 4.81 7.03 4.32
N THR A 653 4.05 7.32 3.26
CA THR A 653 2.70 7.90 3.36
C THR A 653 1.59 6.95 2.93
N GLY A 654 1.92 5.89 2.17
CA GLY A 654 0.95 5.02 1.51
C GLY A 654 0.34 5.61 0.22
N PHE A 655 0.71 6.83 -0.19
CA PHE A 655 0.25 7.45 -1.44
C PHE A 655 1.16 7.09 -2.62
N SER A 656 0.56 6.70 -3.74
CA SER A 656 1.24 6.43 -5.01
C SER A 656 0.43 7.00 -6.18
N PHE A 657 1.09 7.27 -7.32
CA PHE A 657 0.44 7.69 -8.55
C PHE A 657 1.19 7.17 -9.78
N GLY A 658 0.49 7.00 -10.89
CA GLY A 658 1.01 6.36 -12.10
C GLY A 658 1.79 7.29 -13.04
N LEU A 659 2.77 6.71 -13.76
CA LEU A 659 3.52 7.36 -14.83
C LEU A 659 2.86 7.27 -16.22
N ASN A 660 1.68 6.66 -16.32
CA ASN A 660 1.01 6.39 -17.59
C ASN A 660 0.81 7.66 -18.42
N VAL A 661 0.26 8.73 -17.85
CA VAL A 661 -0.03 9.97 -18.59
C VAL A 661 1.26 10.66 -19.06
N LEU A 662 2.32 10.65 -18.25
CA LEU A 662 3.61 11.23 -18.62
C LEU A 662 4.25 10.49 -19.81
N VAL A 663 4.27 9.16 -19.75
CA VAL A 663 4.80 8.32 -20.82
C VAL A 663 3.96 8.50 -22.09
N GLU A 664 2.64 8.55 -21.97
CA GLU A 664 1.74 8.79 -23.10
C GLU A 664 2.01 10.13 -23.79
N LEU A 665 2.17 11.20 -23.01
CA LEU A 665 2.47 12.53 -23.54
C LEU A 665 3.78 12.55 -24.31
N ILE A 666 4.87 12.02 -23.73
CA ILE A 666 6.20 12.08 -24.36
C ILE A 666 6.24 11.23 -25.63
N VAL A 667 5.72 10.00 -25.55
CA VAL A 667 5.71 9.07 -26.68
C VAL A 667 4.77 9.58 -27.78
N GLY A 668 3.64 10.16 -27.44
CA GLY A 668 2.73 10.77 -28.41
C GLY A 668 3.36 11.92 -29.21
N TYR A 669 4.29 12.68 -28.61
CA TYR A 669 5.08 13.68 -29.34
C TYR A 669 6.22 13.06 -30.15
N ALA A 670 6.85 11.99 -29.64
CA ALA A 670 8.00 11.36 -30.28
C ALA A 670 7.62 10.43 -31.45
N ILE A 671 6.47 9.75 -31.37
CA ILE A 671 5.95 8.80 -32.36
C ILE A 671 4.47 9.15 -32.65
N PRO A 672 4.20 10.31 -33.27
CA PRO A 672 2.82 10.71 -33.57
C PRO A 672 2.19 9.79 -34.62
N GLY A 673 0.89 9.55 -34.51
CA GLY A 673 0.12 8.77 -35.49
C GLY A 673 0.08 7.26 -35.22
N ASN A 674 0.69 6.79 -34.14
CA ASN A 674 0.88 5.36 -33.86
C ASN A 674 0.36 4.96 -32.47
N GLY A 675 -0.90 4.51 -32.42
CA GLY A 675 -1.53 4.03 -31.18
C GLY A 675 -0.95 2.73 -30.64
N LEU A 676 -0.41 1.86 -31.50
CA LEU A 676 0.17 0.57 -31.10
C LEU A 676 1.51 0.76 -30.36
N ALA A 677 2.39 1.59 -30.90
CA ALA A 677 3.66 1.94 -30.24
C ALA A 677 3.44 2.66 -28.91
N LEU A 678 2.48 3.58 -28.88
CA LEU A 678 2.09 4.24 -27.65
C LEU A 678 1.62 3.23 -26.61
N ALA A 679 0.67 2.35 -26.96
CA ALA A 679 0.13 1.36 -26.05
C ALA A 679 1.21 0.42 -25.50
N PHE A 680 2.14 -0.02 -26.34
CA PHE A 680 3.27 -0.85 -25.95
C PHE A 680 4.19 -0.15 -24.94
N ILE A 681 4.64 1.07 -25.27
CA ILE A 681 5.58 1.82 -24.41
C ILE A 681 4.88 2.29 -23.13
N LYS A 682 3.59 2.64 -23.19
CA LYS A 682 2.74 2.93 -22.02
C LYS A 682 2.63 1.73 -21.09
N ALA A 683 2.38 0.54 -21.65
CA ALA A 683 2.26 -0.68 -20.86
C ALA A 683 3.56 -0.99 -20.11
N LEU A 684 4.72 -0.87 -20.78
CA LEU A 684 6.03 -0.93 -20.11
C LEU A 684 6.17 0.19 -19.07
N GLY A 685 5.88 1.43 -19.47
CA GLY A 685 6.04 2.64 -18.67
C GLY A 685 5.31 2.61 -17.33
N TYR A 686 4.10 2.05 -17.29
CA TYR A 686 3.29 1.95 -16.08
C TYR A 686 3.55 0.65 -15.30
N ASN A 687 3.64 -0.49 -15.99
CA ASN A 687 3.74 -1.79 -15.33
C ASN A 687 5.10 -2.01 -14.65
N ILE A 688 6.19 -1.46 -15.20
CA ILE A 688 7.52 -1.58 -14.58
C ILE A 688 7.51 -0.96 -13.17
N ASP A 689 7.08 0.29 -13.02
CA ASP A 689 7.00 0.99 -11.73
C ASP A 689 6.00 0.32 -10.78
N GLY A 690 4.77 0.05 -11.25
CA GLY A 690 3.74 -0.58 -10.42
C GLY A 690 4.16 -1.95 -9.88
N GLN A 691 4.76 -2.80 -10.72
CA GLN A 691 5.26 -4.10 -10.28
C GLN A 691 6.49 -3.95 -9.38
N ALA A 692 7.42 -3.04 -9.68
CA ALA A 692 8.56 -2.78 -8.81
C ALA A 692 8.12 -2.36 -7.39
N GLN A 693 7.12 -1.48 -7.28
CA GLN A 693 6.54 -1.07 -6.00
C GLN A 693 5.88 -2.24 -5.27
N ASN A 694 5.11 -3.09 -5.97
CA ASN A 694 4.52 -4.29 -5.39
C ASN A 694 5.59 -5.26 -4.85
N PHE A 695 6.68 -5.49 -5.58
CA PHE A 695 7.76 -6.35 -5.10
C PHE A 695 8.48 -5.78 -3.89
N VAL A 696 8.71 -4.47 -3.85
CA VAL A 696 9.32 -3.80 -2.69
C VAL A 696 8.39 -3.88 -1.47
N ASN A 697 7.09 -3.70 -1.69
CA ASN A 697 6.06 -3.85 -0.68
C ASN A 697 6.08 -5.27 -0.07
N ASP A 698 6.12 -6.32 -0.91
CA ASP A 698 6.27 -7.71 -0.46
C ASP A 698 7.60 -7.96 0.27
N LEU A 699 8.70 -7.37 -0.20
CA LEU A 699 10.01 -7.46 0.47
C LEU A 699 9.96 -6.81 1.86
N LYS A 700 9.24 -5.70 2.02
CA LYS A 700 9.01 -5.09 3.35
C LYS A 700 8.14 -5.97 4.23
N GLN A 701 7.11 -6.59 3.67
CA GLN A 701 6.28 -7.56 4.38
C GLN A 701 7.11 -8.75 4.88
N GLY A 702 7.98 -9.30 4.03
CA GLY A 702 8.93 -10.34 4.42
C GLY A 702 9.93 -9.89 5.48
N HIS A 703 10.38 -8.64 5.41
CA HIS A 703 11.30 -8.03 6.38
C HIS A 703 10.68 -7.86 7.77
N TYR A 704 9.40 -7.47 7.87
CA TYR A 704 8.68 -7.41 9.14
C TYR A 704 8.38 -8.79 9.72
N ALA A 705 8.07 -9.78 8.86
CA ALA A 705 7.76 -11.14 9.27
C ALA A 705 8.98 -12.07 9.42
N LYS A 706 10.20 -11.54 9.24
CA LYS A 706 11.47 -12.29 9.36
C LYS A 706 11.55 -13.50 8.44
N LEU A 707 11.20 -13.29 7.17
CA LEU A 707 11.27 -14.31 6.14
C LEU A 707 12.64 -14.34 5.45
N PRO A 708 13.21 -15.53 5.16
CA PRO A 708 14.48 -15.62 4.43
C PRO A 708 14.40 -14.93 3.05
N PRO A 709 15.26 -13.95 2.72
CA PRO A 709 15.17 -13.18 1.48
C PRO A 709 15.24 -14.03 0.20
N ARG A 710 16.06 -15.09 0.20
CA ARG A 710 16.17 -16.03 -0.93
C ARG A 710 14.89 -16.83 -1.17
N ALA A 711 14.16 -17.15 -0.11
CA ALA A 711 12.87 -17.81 -0.21
C ALA A 711 11.85 -16.87 -0.87
N THR A 712 11.75 -15.64 -0.36
CA THR A 712 10.89 -14.59 -0.89
C THR A 712 11.14 -14.35 -2.37
N TYR A 713 12.40 -14.20 -2.77
CA TYR A 713 12.76 -14.02 -4.18
C TYR A 713 12.30 -15.18 -5.07
N ARG A 714 12.50 -16.44 -4.64
CA ARG A 714 12.08 -17.62 -5.42
C ARG A 714 10.56 -17.70 -5.60
N VAL A 715 9.79 -17.45 -4.52
CA VAL A 715 8.32 -17.48 -4.59
C VAL A 715 7.77 -16.36 -5.48
N GLN A 716 8.37 -15.16 -5.43
CA GLN A 716 7.97 -14.05 -6.30
C GLN A 716 8.15 -14.40 -7.79
N LEU A 717 9.30 -14.95 -8.18
CA LEU A 717 9.55 -15.34 -9.56
C LEU A 717 8.57 -16.42 -10.06
N LEU A 718 8.35 -17.44 -9.23
CA LEU A 718 7.48 -18.55 -9.60
C LEU A 718 6.01 -18.11 -9.68
N SER A 719 5.58 -17.25 -8.75
CA SER A 719 4.25 -16.66 -8.74
C SER A 719 3.95 -15.92 -10.04
N ILE A 720 4.85 -15.04 -10.47
CA ILE A 720 4.71 -14.28 -11.73
C ILE A 720 4.62 -15.22 -12.91
N LEU A 721 5.48 -16.24 -12.97
CA LEU A 721 5.47 -17.21 -14.06
C LEU A 721 4.10 -17.90 -14.15
N VAL A 722 3.64 -18.50 -13.05
CA VAL A 722 2.37 -19.23 -12.98
C VAL A 722 1.19 -18.31 -13.31
N ALA A 723 1.11 -17.15 -12.68
CA ALA A 723 0.03 -16.22 -12.90
C ALA A 723 0.00 -15.67 -14.33
N SER A 724 1.15 -15.36 -14.92
CA SER A 724 1.21 -14.82 -16.29
C SER A 724 0.61 -15.80 -17.30
N PHE A 725 0.95 -17.10 -17.22
CA PHE A 725 0.38 -18.10 -18.14
C PHE A 725 -1.13 -18.29 -17.93
N ILE A 726 -1.59 -18.30 -16.67
CA ILE A 726 -3.02 -18.46 -16.35
C ILE A 726 -3.82 -17.23 -16.80
N GLN A 727 -3.32 -16.03 -16.53
CA GLN A 727 -3.94 -14.77 -16.98
C GLN A 727 -4.07 -14.75 -18.51
N LEU A 728 -3.01 -15.11 -19.24
CA LEU A 728 -3.08 -15.20 -20.70
C LEU A 728 -4.08 -16.26 -21.18
N ALA A 729 -4.13 -17.43 -20.55
CA ALA A 729 -5.08 -18.48 -20.92
C ALA A 729 -6.52 -18.01 -20.77
N ILE A 730 -6.86 -17.39 -19.64
CA ILE A 730 -8.20 -16.84 -19.38
C ILE A 730 -8.51 -15.67 -20.31
N LEU A 731 -7.57 -14.77 -20.57
CA LEU A 731 -7.76 -13.66 -21.49
C LEU A 731 -8.08 -14.13 -22.91
N ASN A 732 -7.35 -15.13 -23.42
CA ASN A 732 -7.67 -15.69 -24.74
C ASN A 732 -9.03 -16.38 -24.74
N PHE A 733 -9.37 -17.13 -23.68
CA PHE A 733 -10.70 -17.71 -23.53
C PHE A 733 -11.81 -16.65 -23.55
N GLN A 734 -11.62 -15.50 -22.89
CA GLN A 734 -12.59 -14.41 -22.89
C GLN A 734 -12.78 -13.83 -24.31
N ILE A 735 -11.68 -13.53 -25.00
CA ILE A 735 -11.72 -12.91 -26.34
C ILE A 735 -12.37 -13.85 -27.38
N THR A 736 -12.09 -15.15 -27.35
CA THR A 736 -12.58 -16.09 -28.38
C THR A 736 -13.84 -16.85 -27.97
N GLY A 737 -14.09 -17.01 -26.67
CA GLY A 737 -15.14 -17.88 -26.13
C GLY A 737 -16.40 -17.16 -25.68
N ILE A 738 -16.33 -15.87 -25.33
CA ILE A 738 -17.49 -15.09 -24.89
C ILE A 738 -18.12 -14.39 -26.09
N LYS A 739 -19.40 -14.70 -26.36
CA LYS A 739 -20.16 -14.04 -27.42
C LYS A 739 -20.43 -12.58 -27.05
N ASN A 740 -20.31 -11.66 -28.01
CA ASN A 740 -20.53 -10.21 -27.84
C ASN A 740 -19.67 -9.63 -26.70
N TYR A 741 -18.42 -10.08 -26.60
CA TYR A 741 -17.49 -9.63 -25.56
C TYR A 741 -17.16 -8.14 -25.73
N CYS A 742 -17.18 -7.37 -24.63
CA CYS A 742 -17.04 -5.92 -24.58
C CYS A 742 -18.22 -5.09 -25.15
N GLU A 743 -19.27 -5.73 -25.68
CA GLU A 743 -20.47 -5.01 -26.12
C GLU A 743 -21.31 -4.50 -24.92
N PRO A 744 -21.96 -3.32 -25.02
CA PRO A 744 -22.75 -2.76 -23.91
C PRO A 744 -23.92 -3.65 -23.47
N ASP A 745 -24.49 -4.43 -24.38
CA ASP A 745 -25.63 -5.34 -24.19
C ASP A 745 -25.21 -6.78 -23.87
N ASN A 746 -23.92 -7.01 -23.56
CA ASN A 746 -23.43 -8.32 -23.17
C ASN A 746 -24.20 -8.86 -21.95
N LYS A 747 -24.87 -10.02 -22.11
CA LYS A 747 -25.69 -10.65 -21.06
C LYS A 747 -24.94 -10.99 -19.78
N GLN A 748 -23.61 -11.12 -19.84
CA GLN A 748 -22.77 -11.42 -18.67
C GLN A 748 -22.11 -10.17 -18.08
N LYS A 749 -22.45 -8.98 -18.60
CA LYS A 749 -21.97 -7.64 -18.19
C LYS A 749 -20.47 -7.43 -18.42
N PHE A 750 -19.87 -8.15 -19.37
CA PHE A 750 -18.51 -7.90 -19.84
C PHE A 750 -18.49 -6.71 -20.82
N THR A 751 -18.54 -5.49 -20.29
CA THR A 751 -18.58 -4.25 -21.07
C THR A 751 -17.20 -3.61 -21.29
N CYS A 752 -16.16 -4.13 -20.62
CA CYS A 752 -14.75 -3.77 -20.78
C CYS A 752 -14.43 -2.28 -20.60
N VAL A 753 -14.88 -1.67 -19.48
CA VAL A 753 -14.67 -0.24 -19.21
C VAL A 753 -13.18 0.13 -19.14
N ASN A 754 -12.36 -0.72 -18.55
CA ASN A 754 -10.91 -0.51 -18.47
C ASN A 754 -10.26 -0.67 -19.84
N GLY A 755 -10.61 -1.73 -20.60
CA GLY A 755 -10.19 -1.90 -21.98
C GLY A 755 -10.54 -0.70 -22.88
N ARG A 756 -11.75 -0.14 -22.74
CA ARG A 756 -12.20 1.07 -23.47
C ARG A 756 -11.41 2.31 -23.06
N THR A 757 -11.13 2.50 -21.78
CA THR A 757 -10.31 3.62 -21.29
C THR A 757 -8.90 3.53 -21.87
N PHE A 758 -8.31 2.33 -21.86
CA PHE A 758 -6.98 2.07 -22.42
C PHE A 758 -6.96 2.33 -23.93
N TYR A 759 -7.97 1.86 -24.65
CA TYR A 759 -8.14 2.10 -26.08
C TYR A 759 -8.31 3.58 -26.41
N ASN A 760 -9.23 4.30 -25.76
CA ASN A 760 -9.47 5.73 -25.95
C ASN A 760 -8.18 6.53 -25.73
N ALA A 761 -7.40 6.16 -24.70
CA ALA A 761 -6.11 6.78 -24.44
C ALA A 761 -5.09 6.50 -25.56
N SER A 762 -4.99 5.25 -26.06
CA SER A 762 -4.08 4.92 -27.18
C SER A 762 -4.32 5.79 -28.42
N VAL A 763 -5.57 6.18 -28.62
CA VAL A 763 -6.00 6.91 -29.81
C VAL A 763 -5.75 8.38 -29.63
N LEU A 764 -6.19 8.92 -28.51
CA LEU A 764 -6.01 10.34 -28.27
C LEU A 764 -4.51 10.70 -28.20
N TRP A 765 -3.76 9.96 -27.41
CA TRP A 765 -2.36 10.28 -27.15
C TRP A 765 -1.44 9.77 -28.26
N GLY A 766 -1.81 8.69 -28.96
CA GLY A 766 -0.94 8.01 -29.92
C GLY A 766 -1.32 8.31 -31.36
N VAL A 767 -2.58 8.05 -31.71
CA VAL A 767 -3.10 8.22 -33.07
C VAL A 767 -3.28 9.72 -33.41
N ILE A 768 -4.09 10.45 -32.65
CA ILE A 768 -4.34 11.88 -32.88
C ILE A 768 -3.13 12.70 -32.44
N GLY A 769 -2.59 12.34 -31.27
CA GLY A 769 -1.36 12.88 -30.72
C GLY A 769 -1.56 14.16 -29.89
N PRO A 770 -0.71 14.35 -28.87
CA PRO A 770 -0.79 15.49 -27.96
C PRO A 770 -0.54 16.84 -28.66
N LYS A 771 0.16 16.85 -29.80
CA LYS A 771 0.39 18.07 -30.59
C LYS A 771 -0.91 18.71 -31.06
N LYS A 772 -1.86 17.91 -31.57
CA LYS A 772 -3.17 18.41 -32.02
C LYS A 772 -4.05 18.79 -30.82
N VAL A 773 -4.08 17.97 -29.79
CA VAL A 773 -4.96 18.16 -28.62
C VAL A 773 -4.45 19.29 -27.71
N PHE A 774 -3.24 19.19 -27.20
CA PHE A 774 -2.68 20.16 -26.24
C PHE A 774 -1.91 21.29 -26.90
N GLY A 775 -1.58 21.22 -28.19
CA GLY A 775 -1.00 22.36 -28.92
C GLY A 775 -2.06 23.31 -29.49
N HIS A 776 -3.24 22.80 -29.85
CA HIS A 776 -4.28 23.59 -30.52
C HIS A 776 -5.61 23.66 -29.74
N LEU A 777 -6.20 22.53 -29.33
CA LEU A 777 -7.49 22.55 -28.63
C LEU A 777 -7.36 23.12 -27.21
N TYR A 778 -6.40 22.60 -26.43
CA TYR A 778 -6.22 22.87 -25.00
C TYR A 778 -4.78 23.32 -24.65
N PRO A 779 -4.28 24.43 -25.23
CA PRO A 779 -2.91 24.92 -25.02
C PRO A 779 -2.57 25.26 -23.57
N ILE A 780 -3.57 25.64 -22.77
CA ILE A 780 -3.33 26.03 -21.38
C ILE A 780 -2.75 24.89 -20.53
N LEU A 781 -3.07 23.63 -20.84
CA LEU A 781 -2.67 22.49 -20.03
C LEU A 781 -1.15 22.30 -20.01
N GLN A 782 -0.43 22.71 -21.06
CA GLN A 782 1.03 22.66 -21.07
C GLN A 782 1.66 23.54 -19.97
N TRP A 783 1.00 24.64 -19.60
CA TRP A 783 1.46 25.52 -18.51
C TRP A 783 1.33 24.87 -17.13
N CYS A 784 0.50 23.83 -16.98
CA CYS A 784 0.39 23.09 -15.72
C CYS A 784 1.74 22.46 -15.31
N PHE A 785 2.60 22.09 -16.26
CA PHE A 785 3.97 21.65 -15.95
C PHE A 785 4.79 22.74 -15.25
N LEU A 786 4.74 23.96 -15.79
CA LEU A 786 5.44 25.09 -15.20
C LEU A 786 4.84 25.47 -13.84
N ILE A 787 3.51 25.45 -13.72
CA ILE A 787 2.81 25.70 -12.45
C ILE A 787 3.26 24.68 -11.40
N GLY A 788 3.26 23.39 -11.72
CA GLY A 788 3.72 22.33 -10.83
C GLY A 788 5.18 22.51 -10.39
N PHE A 789 6.07 22.79 -11.35
CA PHE A 789 7.47 23.07 -11.08
C PHE A 789 7.66 24.27 -10.13
N LEU A 790 6.99 25.39 -10.42
CA LEU A 790 7.12 26.61 -9.64
C LEU A 790 6.45 26.50 -8.27
N LEU A 791 5.36 25.73 -8.14
CA LEU A 791 4.64 25.51 -6.88
C LEU A 791 5.47 24.69 -5.88
N ALA A 792 6.41 23.87 -6.34
CA ALA A 792 7.28 23.09 -5.44
C ALA A 792 8.13 24.00 -4.53
N PHE A 793 8.68 25.10 -5.04
CA PHE A 793 9.55 26.00 -4.25
C PHE A 793 8.86 26.66 -3.05
N PRO A 794 7.70 27.31 -3.16
CA PRO A 794 6.99 27.86 -2.01
C PRO A 794 6.53 26.75 -1.05
N CYS A 795 6.16 25.57 -1.55
CA CYS A 795 5.83 24.43 -0.68
C CYS A 795 7.04 23.93 0.12
N ILE A 796 8.24 23.86 -0.48
CA ILE A 796 9.49 23.54 0.22
C ILE A 796 9.82 24.62 1.26
N ALA A 797 9.70 25.90 0.90
CA ALA A 797 9.93 27.03 1.80
C ALA A 797 8.99 26.98 3.02
N LEU A 798 7.70 26.75 2.77
CA LEU A 798 6.71 26.57 3.82
C LEU A 798 7.05 25.35 4.70
N LYS A 799 7.47 24.24 4.09
CA LYS A 799 7.82 23.00 4.82
C LYS A 799 9.05 23.17 5.71
N ARG A 800 10.00 24.02 5.32
CA ARG A 800 11.25 24.26 6.07
C ARG A 800 11.15 25.37 7.12
N TRP A 801 10.38 26.43 6.86
CA TRP A 801 10.35 27.63 7.70
C TRP A 801 9.01 27.93 8.35
N GLY A 802 7.94 27.22 7.98
CA GLY A 802 6.63 27.43 8.57
C GLY A 802 6.50 26.83 9.98
N PRO A 803 5.39 27.12 10.68
CA PRO A 803 5.13 26.60 12.02
C PRO A 803 5.07 25.07 12.03
N LYS A 804 5.96 24.42 12.78
CA LYS A 804 6.10 22.95 12.81
C LYS A 804 4.78 22.19 12.97
N LYS A 805 3.87 22.68 13.83
CA LYS A 805 2.57 22.03 14.10
C LYS A 805 1.69 21.89 12.85
N LEU A 806 1.63 22.90 11.99
CA LEU A 806 0.82 22.87 10.76
C LEU A 806 1.56 22.15 9.62
N VAL A 807 2.87 22.33 9.61
CA VAL A 807 3.72 21.93 8.52
C VAL A 807 4.09 20.46 8.56
N LYS A 808 4.18 19.84 9.75
CA LYS A 808 4.51 18.41 9.91
C LYS A 808 3.55 17.53 9.12
N THR A 809 2.24 17.69 9.29
CA THR A 809 1.21 16.84 8.65
C THR A 809 0.81 17.26 7.24
N PHE A 810 1.24 18.43 6.78
CA PHE A 810 0.95 18.93 5.43
C PHE A 810 1.88 18.30 4.39
N GLU A 811 1.31 17.49 3.49
CA GLU A 811 2.05 16.86 2.39
C GLU A 811 1.44 17.28 1.04
N PRO A 812 1.95 18.36 0.42
CA PRO A 812 1.33 18.95 -0.77
C PRO A 812 1.32 18.02 -2.00
N THR A 813 2.21 17.04 -2.10
CA THR A 813 2.12 15.99 -3.13
C THR A 813 0.78 15.25 -3.04
N ILE A 814 0.32 14.93 -1.83
CA ILE A 814 -0.94 14.21 -1.60
C ILE A 814 -2.14 15.13 -1.91
N VAL A 815 -2.01 16.44 -1.67
CA VAL A 815 -3.04 17.42 -2.05
C VAL A 815 -3.23 17.45 -3.56
N ILE A 816 -2.15 17.52 -4.34
CA ILE A 816 -2.27 17.41 -5.81
C ILE A 816 -2.78 16.02 -6.20
N GLY A 817 -2.37 14.97 -5.48
CA GLY A 817 -2.92 13.62 -5.62
C GLY A 817 -4.45 13.57 -5.45
N GLY A 818 -4.99 14.31 -4.49
CA GLY A 818 -6.43 14.48 -4.28
C GLY A 818 -7.13 15.05 -5.51
N MET A 819 -6.51 15.99 -6.22
CA MET A 819 -7.04 16.60 -7.46
C MET A 819 -7.18 15.59 -8.61
N LEU A 820 -6.48 14.45 -8.54
CA LEU A 820 -6.54 13.38 -9.56
C LEU A 820 -7.79 12.50 -9.41
N ASN A 821 -8.50 12.54 -8.28
CA ASN A 821 -9.60 11.62 -7.96
C ASN A 821 -10.97 12.07 -8.50
N TYR A 822 -10.97 12.50 -9.76
CA TYR A 822 -12.19 12.80 -10.53
C TYR A 822 -12.17 12.04 -11.86
N ALA A 823 -13.30 11.98 -12.56
CA ALA A 823 -13.45 11.37 -13.88
C ALA A 823 -12.96 9.90 -13.96
N PRO A 824 -13.74 8.89 -13.49
CA PRO A 824 -15.18 8.93 -13.19
C PRO A 824 -15.54 9.05 -11.70
N TYR A 825 -14.58 8.94 -10.79
CA TYR A 825 -14.85 9.10 -9.36
C TYR A 825 -15.20 10.55 -8.98
N ASN A 826 -15.58 10.78 -7.73
CA ASN A 826 -15.93 12.09 -7.18
C ASN A 826 -15.90 12.06 -5.64
N LEU A 827 -16.32 13.14 -4.99
CA LEU A 827 -16.30 13.27 -3.52
C LEU A 827 -17.09 12.18 -2.79
N SER A 828 -18.18 11.67 -3.37
CA SER A 828 -19.04 10.66 -2.76
C SER A 828 -18.30 9.36 -2.46
N TYR A 829 -17.26 9.04 -3.24
CA TYR A 829 -16.43 7.84 -3.04
C TYR A 829 -15.38 7.99 -1.94
N PHE A 830 -15.04 9.22 -1.53
CA PHE A 830 -13.90 9.48 -0.63
C PHE A 830 -14.32 10.05 0.72
N ILE A 831 -15.38 10.87 0.78
CA ILE A 831 -15.90 11.46 2.03
C ILE A 831 -16.20 10.40 3.11
N PRO A 832 -16.88 9.27 2.83
CA PRO A 832 -17.17 8.26 3.85
C PRO A 832 -15.93 7.68 4.51
N GLY A 833 -14.90 7.40 3.71
CA GLY A 833 -13.63 6.90 4.20
C GLY A 833 -12.92 7.91 5.11
N VAL A 834 -13.05 9.22 4.83
CA VAL A 834 -12.53 10.26 5.73
C VAL A 834 -13.19 10.19 7.11
N TYR A 835 -14.51 9.96 7.19
CA TYR A 835 -15.18 9.80 8.48
C TYR A 835 -14.73 8.56 9.25
N VAL A 836 -14.57 7.43 8.55
CA VAL A 836 -14.05 6.21 9.16
C VAL A 836 -12.61 6.43 9.64
N SER A 837 -11.77 7.10 8.86
CA SER A 837 -10.40 7.42 9.27
C SER A 837 -10.36 8.39 10.46
N LEU A 838 -11.24 9.39 10.51
CA LEU A 838 -11.37 10.29 11.66
C LEU A 838 -11.75 9.52 12.93
N ALA A 839 -12.69 8.59 12.83
CA ALA A 839 -13.13 7.77 13.96
C ALA A 839 -12.03 6.81 14.43
N PHE A 840 -11.44 6.04 13.52
CA PHE A 840 -10.53 4.95 13.88
C PHE A 840 -9.05 5.36 13.96
N MET A 841 -8.56 6.13 12.97
CA MET A 841 -7.14 6.48 12.86
C MET A 841 -6.76 7.76 13.63
N TRP A 842 -7.72 8.62 13.97
CA TRP A 842 -7.48 9.81 14.79
C TRP A 842 -8.04 9.65 16.21
N TYR A 843 -9.35 9.46 16.37
CA TYR A 843 -9.99 9.42 17.69
C TYR A 843 -9.66 8.13 18.48
N ILE A 844 -9.95 6.95 17.93
CA ILE A 844 -9.71 5.67 18.62
C ILE A 844 -8.20 5.42 18.78
N ARG A 845 -7.38 5.65 17.76
CA ARG A 845 -5.91 5.54 17.88
C ARG A 845 -5.34 6.49 18.95
N GLY A 846 -5.89 7.70 19.09
CA GLY A 846 -5.43 8.69 20.06
C GLY A 846 -5.84 8.38 21.51
N LYS A 847 -7.07 7.91 21.73
CA LYS A 847 -7.63 7.70 23.08
C LYS A 847 -7.61 6.26 23.57
N TYR A 848 -7.72 5.29 22.66
CA TYR A 848 -7.86 3.87 22.94
C TYR A 848 -6.83 3.06 22.13
N GLU A 849 -5.56 3.44 22.25
CA GLU A 849 -4.45 2.87 21.46
C GLU A 849 -4.34 1.35 21.57
N ALA A 850 -4.50 0.79 22.77
CA ALA A 850 -4.48 -0.66 22.99
C ALA A 850 -5.59 -1.39 22.19
N TRP A 851 -6.79 -0.81 22.12
CA TRP A 851 -7.88 -1.36 21.30
C TRP A 851 -7.54 -1.25 19.81
N TRP A 852 -7.00 -0.10 19.40
CA TRP A 852 -6.62 0.15 18.02
C TRP A 852 -5.56 -0.85 17.53
N GLN A 853 -4.47 -1.04 18.30
CA GLN A 853 -3.38 -1.96 17.96
C GLN A 853 -3.87 -3.40 17.79
N LYS A 854 -4.81 -3.84 18.64
CA LYS A 854 -5.32 -5.22 18.60
C LYS A 854 -6.37 -5.45 17.51
N TYR A 855 -7.28 -4.51 17.28
CA TYR A 855 -8.50 -4.77 16.49
C TYR A 855 -8.62 -3.99 15.19
N ASN A 856 -8.00 -2.81 15.04
CA ASN A 856 -8.25 -1.94 13.88
C ASN A 856 -7.88 -2.60 12.54
N TYR A 857 -6.71 -3.23 12.49
CA TYR A 857 -6.27 -3.93 11.29
C TYR A 857 -7.08 -5.18 10.98
N LEU A 858 -7.54 -5.89 12.03
CA LEU A 858 -8.45 -7.03 11.87
C LEU A 858 -9.84 -6.61 11.41
N LEU A 859 -10.33 -5.45 11.86
CA LEU A 859 -11.58 -4.85 11.39
C LEU A 859 -11.49 -4.59 9.88
N SER A 860 -10.40 -3.95 9.42
CA SER A 860 -10.19 -3.71 7.99
C SER A 860 -10.17 -5.02 7.19
N CYS A 861 -9.38 -6.00 7.61
CA CYS A 861 -9.27 -7.27 6.90
C CYS A 861 -10.59 -8.05 6.89
N GLY A 862 -11.34 -8.06 8.01
CA GLY A 862 -12.62 -8.75 8.12
C GLY A 862 -13.70 -8.13 7.23
N LEU A 863 -13.77 -6.80 7.19
CA LEU A 863 -14.71 -6.08 6.33
C LEU A 863 -14.40 -6.32 4.85
N ASP A 864 -13.15 -6.14 4.42
CA ASP A 864 -12.69 -6.37 3.04
C ASP A 864 -12.93 -7.82 2.60
N ALA A 865 -12.59 -8.79 3.47
CA ALA A 865 -12.77 -10.20 3.16
C ALA A 865 -14.26 -10.58 3.04
N GLY A 866 -15.13 -10.05 3.91
CA GLY A 866 -16.57 -10.30 3.85
C GLY A 866 -17.19 -9.78 2.55
N VAL A 867 -16.82 -8.57 2.11
CA VAL A 867 -17.27 -7.99 0.83
C VAL A 867 -16.82 -8.83 -0.36
N ALA A 868 -15.53 -9.19 -0.42
CA ALA A 868 -14.99 -9.98 -1.53
C ALA A 868 -15.67 -11.35 -1.64
N PHE A 869 -15.88 -12.03 -0.50
CA PHE A 869 -16.54 -13.34 -0.48
C PHE A 869 -18.02 -13.25 -0.88
N SER A 870 -18.71 -12.24 -0.35
CA SER A 870 -20.11 -11.98 -0.64
C SER A 870 -20.30 -11.64 -2.12
N SER A 871 -19.41 -10.84 -2.70
CA SER A 871 -19.41 -10.49 -4.14
C SER A 871 -19.36 -11.72 -5.04
N ILE A 872 -18.46 -12.68 -4.75
CA ILE A 872 -18.32 -13.91 -5.54
C ILE A 872 -19.60 -14.77 -5.44
N ILE A 873 -20.16 -14.94 -4.25
CA ILE A 873 -21.37 -15.75 -4.06
C ILE A 873 -22.58 -15.08 -4.70
N ILE A 874 -22.78 -13.77 -4.50
CA ILE A 874 -23.85 -13.00 -5.14
C ILE A 874 -23.76 -13.15 -6.66
N PHE A 875 -22.55 -13.08 -7.22
CA PHE A 875 -22.36 -13.28 -8.64
C PHE A 875 -22.89 -14.64 -9.10
N PHE A 876 -22.39 -15.74 -8.54
CA PHE A 876 -22.79 -17.08 -8.98
C PHE A 876 -24.23 -17.46 -8.61
N ALA A 877 -24.76 -16.92 -7.51
CA ALA A 877 -26.10 -17.28 -7.01
C ALA A 877 -27.23 -16.53 -7.72
N VAL A 878 -27.05 -15.23 -8.01
CA VAL A 878 -28.15 -14.35 -8.45
C VAL A 878 -27.85 -13.45 -9.65
N MET A 879 -26.57 -13.16 -9.97
CA MET A 879 -26.24 -12.32 -11.12
C MET A 879 -25.84 -13.10 -12.38
N TYR A 880 -25.32 -14.33 -12.23
CA TYR A 880 -24.92 -15.17 -13.37
C TYR A 880 -26.13 -15.62 -14.19
N HIS A 881 -27.27 -15.82 -13.53
CA HIS A 881 -28.58 -15.99 -14.17
C HIS A 881 -29.49 -14.91 -13.59
N GLU A 882 -29.65 -13.81 -14.34
CA GLU A 882 -30.28 -12.59 -13.84
C GLU A 882 -31.65 -12.86 -13.23
N LYS A 883 -31.75 -12.62 -11.92
CA LYS A 883 -33.01 -12.50 -11.19
C LYS A 883 -33.14 -11.08 -10.66
N ASP A 884 -33.17 -10.11 -11.57
CA ASP A 884 -33.17 -8.70 -11.18
C ASP A 884 -34.41 -8.37 -10.34
N ILE A 885 -34.17 -7.76 -9.18
CA ILE A 885 -35.23 -7.26 -8.30
C ILE A 885 -35.53 -5.83 -8.75
N ASN A 886 -36.56 -5.66 -9.57
CA ASN A 886 -36.98 -4.33 -10.02
C ASN A 886 -37.91 -3.68 -8.99
N TRP A 887 -37.38 -2.72 -8.24
CA TRP A 887 -38.13 -1.86 -7.33
C TRP A 887 -37.40 -0.52 -7.15
N TRP A 888 -38.03 0.42 -6.43
CA TRP A 888 -37.50 1.78 -6.25
C TRP A 888 -36.03 1.80 -5.77
N GLY A 889 -35.69 0.99 -4.76
CA GLY A 889 -34.33 0.93 -4.21
C GLY A 889 -33.26 0.42 -5.16
N ASN A 890 -33.62 -0.19 -6.29
CA ASN A 890 -32.69 -0.65 -7.32
C ASN A 890 -32.77 0.14 -8.63
N THR A 891 -33.60 1.18 -8.69
CA THR A 891 -33.80 1.99 -9.90
C THR A 891 -33.58 3.49 -9.67
N VAL A 892 -33.81 3.97 -8.44
CA VAL A 892 -33.79 5.40 -8.11
C VAL A 892 -32.44 6.08 -8.40
N MET A 893 -31.32 5.37 -8.25
CA MET A 893 -29.99 5.96 -8.49
C MET A 893 -29.76 6.36 -9.95
N TYR A 894 -30.46 5.76 -10.91
CA TYR A 894 -30.32 6.06 -12.34
C TYR A 894 -31.33 7.08 -12.86
N ASN A 895 -32.21 7.61 -11.98
CA ASN A 895 -33.26 8.55 -12.39
C ASN A 895 -32.77 10.00 -12.37
N GLY A 896 -33.40 10.84 -13.20
CA GLY A 896 -33.14 12.29 -13.25
C GLY A 896 -31.80 12.66 -13.88
N TYR A 897 -31.36 13.90 -13.65
CA TYR A 897 -30.14 14.44 -14.26
C TYR A 897 -28.84 13.76 -13.79
N ASP A 898 -28.81 13.20 -12.57
CA ASP A 898 -27.63 12.52 -12.04
C ASP A 898 -27.32 11.24 -12.81
N GLY A 899 -28.34 10.42 -13.08
CA GLY A 899 -28.22 9.21 -13.90
C GLY A 899 -28.10 9.49 -15.40
N GLY A 900 -28.68 10.61 -15.88
CA GLY A 900 -28.66 10.98 -17.29
C GLY A 900 -27.29 11.41 -17.82
N MET A 901 -26.38 11.86 -16.96
CA MET A 901 -25.02 12.32 -17.32
C MET A 901 -25.04 13.23 -18.55
N THR A 902 -25.68 14.40 -18.47
CA THR A 902 -25.79 15.36 -19.61
C THR A 902 -25.12 16.70 -19.32
N GLY A 903 -24.74 17.41 -20.39
CA GLY A 903 -24.36 18.83 -20.31
C GLY A 903 -25.56 19.74 -20.02
N TRP A 904 -25.30 20.98 -19.61
CA TRP A 904 -26.36 21.99 -19.45
C TRP A 904 -26.67 22.76 -20.73
N LEU A 905 -25.81 22.64 -21.74
CA LEU A 905 -26.02 23.15 -23.08
C LEU A 905 -26.29 22.00 -24.05
N ASN A 906 -27.28 22.18 -24.93
CA ASN A 906 -27.58 21.25 -26.00
C ASN A 906 -26.89 21.70 -27.30
N ALA A 907 -26.00 20.88 -27.86
CA ALA A 907 -25.23 21.22 -29.05
C ALA A 907 -26.13 21.55 -30.26
N THR A 908 -27.19 20.77 -30.46
CA THR A 908 -28.10 20.91 -31.60
C THR A 908 -28.93 22.20 -31.54
N GLU A 909 -29.25 22.67 -30.32
CA GLU A 909 -30.14 23.82 -30.11
C GLU A 909 -29.38 25.12 -29.87
N SER A 910 -28.24 25.06 -29.16
CA SER A 910 -27.54 26.24 -28.66
C SER A 910 -26.21 26.52 -29.37
N ALA A 911 -25.68 25.59 -30.18
CA ALA A 911 -24.48 25.85 -30.96
C ALA A 911 -24.85 26.44 -32.33
N PRO A 912 -24.11 27.47 -32.84
CA PRO A 912 -24.49 28.22 -34.05
C PRO A 912 -24.72 27.38 -35.31
N ASP A 913 -24.06 26.22 -35.43
CA ASP A 913 -24.14 25.32 -36.59
C ASP A 913 -24.63 23.91 -36.19
N GLY A 914 -25.25 23.76 -35.02
CA GLY A 914 -25.64 22.46 -34.45
C GLY A 914 -24.48 21.61 -33.93
N TYR A 915 -23.25 22.15 -33.90
CA TYR A 915 -22.07 21.53 -33.29
C TYR A 915 -21.15 22.58 -32.64
N PHE A 916 -20.38 22.17 -31.63
CA PHE A 916 -19.41 23.03 -30.92
C PHE A 916 -17.96 22.71 -31.32
N GLY A 917 -17.01 23.59 -30.94
CA GLY A 917 -15.60 23.40 -31.28
C GLY A 917 -15.11 24.21 -32.48
N PRO A 918 -13.90 23.90 -32.99
CA PRO A 918 -13.36 24.50 -34.22
C PRO A 918 -14.26 24.21 -35.43
N ARG A 919 -14.21 25.08 -36.44
CA ARG A 919 -15.02 24.91 -37.66
C ARG A 919 -14.43 23.85 -38.59
N LYS A 920 -15.29 23.13 -39.31
CA LYS A 920 -14.88 22.19 -40.37
C LYS A 920 -13.90 22.86 -41.35
N GLY A 921 -12.85 22.14 -41.76
CA GLY A 921 -11.75 22.66 -42.58
C GLY A 921 -10.68 23.46 -41.82
N HIS A 922 -10.89 23.72 -40.53
CA HIS A 922 -9.91 24.36 -39.63
C HIS A 922 -9.52 23.43 -38.48
N TYR A 923 -9.71 22.12 -38.63
CA TYR A 923 -9.27 21.15 -37.65
C TYR A 923 -7.75 20.99 -37.67
N PRO A 924 -7.10 20.85 -36.50
CA PRO A 924 -5.64 20.82 -36.37
C PRO A 924 -4.96 19.56 -36.91
#